data_AF-A0A6L6E1V9-F1
#
_entry.id   AF-A0A6L6E1V9-F1
#
_cell.length_a   1.000
_cell.length_b   1.000
_cell.length_c   1.000
_cell.angle_alpha   90.00
_cell.angle_beta   90.00
_cell.angle_gamma   90.00
#
_symmetry.space_group_name_H-M   'P 1'
#
loop_
_entity.id
_entity.type
_entity.pdbx_description
1 polymer ?
#
loop_
_entity_poly.entity_id
_entity_poly.type
_entity_poly.pdbx_seq_one_letter_code
_entity_poly.pdbx_strand_id
1 'polypeptide(L)'
;ADVLELAGNKVNAKEAAIAAGVPVLASSPSSSDVTELLAQGDAIGFPLFVKAVAGGGGRGMRRVNEASGLAAALAEAMREADAAFGDPRVFLEQAVLRPRHIEVQILADGAGNVVHLFERDCSVQRRNQKVVEIAPAPLIDEDLRQALYRDAVAFAKQIGYSNAGTVEFLIDTVGPNAGKHVFIEMNPRIQVEHTVSEEITDIDLVQSQMRIASGETLPELGLTQDTITMHGFALQCRITTEDPSAGFRPDTGKITTYRSPGGAGIRLDGGTIAAGSEVSPHFDSLLVKLIAKGKDFPTAVIRARRALAEFRIRGVSTNISFLQAVMNDETFASGDLSTSFIDERPQLFTAAPSLDRGTKILTRLADVTVNQPYGPRNGRISPALKLPELDLTVPAPAGSRQALLELGPKKFAEQLRQATAVAITDTTFRDAHQSLLATRVRGRDLVQVAPYVARLTPQLLSVEAWGGATYDVALRFLGEDPWERLAALRTALPNLCIQMLLRGRNTVGYTPYPTEVTDAFVKEAAATGVDIFRIFDALNDVSQMKPAIDAVLRTETALAEVGLCYTGDLLDPAETLYTLDYYLELAQQIVEAGAHILAIKDMAGLLRPAAAAKLVKALRERFDLPVHLHTHDTAGGQLATLMAAIDAGVDAVDVASAPMAGTTSQPSASALVAALAHTERDSGIPLDSVTALEPYWEAVRQVYAPFESGLPGPTGRVYKHEIPGGQLSNLRQQAIALGLGHQFEKVEDMYAAANRILGRPTKVTPSSKVVGDLALHLVAVGADPDDFAENPQNYDVPDSVIGFMAGELGDLPGGWPEPFRTKVLQGKSPKFGLTAVSETDLAALTADDAKLRRSTLNRLLFAGPTADFEATREKYGKLDEVDTVDYLYGLEQGREHVVQITKGIRLYVGLEAIGTPDAKGFRTVMATLNGQLRPINIRDKKIVSNAPQAEKADLKNLGHVAAPFQGVVTMATVEGAHIEVGQAVATIEAMKMEATITASTAGVVRRIAISKTQSVDAGDLLLVIEAE
;
A
#
# COMPACT_ATOMS: atom_id res chain seq x y z
N ALA A 1 -41.07 -41.39 -10.36
CA ALA A 1 -39.80 -41.81 -11.00
C ALA A 1 -39.84 -41.45 -12.48
N ASP A 2 -40.89 -41.88 -13.19
CA ASP A 2 -41.07 -41.67 -14.63
C ASP A 2 -40.98 -40.19 -15.07
N VAL A 3 -41.58 -39.26 -14.32
CA VAL A 3 -41.48 -37.81 -14.60
C VAL A 3 -40.05 -37.28 -14.41
N LEU A 4 -39.31 -37.80 -13.42
CA LEU A 4 -37.91 -37.41 -13.19
C LEU A 4 -36.99 -37.96 -14.29
N GLU A 5 -37.28 -39.16 -14.79
CA GLU A 5 -36.55 -39.77 -15.91
C GLU A 5 -36.83 -39.05 -17.24
N LEU A 6 -38.10 -38.70 -17.50
CA LEU A 6 -38.52 -37.95 -18.67
C LEU A 6 -37.93 -36.53 -18.66
N ALA A 7 -38.08 -35.79 -17.57
CA ALA A 7 -37.58 -34.42 -17.46
C ALA A 7 -36.05 -34.35 -17.31
N GLY A 8 -35.43 -35.37 -16.72
CA GLY A 8 -33.97 -35.44 -16.54
C GLY A 8 -33.20 -35.76 -17.82
N ASN A 9 -33.86 -36.35 -18.83
CA ASN A 9 -33.27 -36.60 -20.14
C ASN A 9 -33.69 -35.51 -21.13
N LYS A 10 -32.71 -34.71 -21.59
CA LYS A 10 -32.95 -33.56 -22.48
C LYS A 10 -33.60 -33.93 -23.82
N VAL A 11 -33.38 -35.13 -24.32
CA VAL A 11 -34.01 -35.61 -25.57
C VAL A 11 -35.49 -35.89 -25.32
N ASN A 12 -35.82 -36.64 -24.28
CA ASN A 12 -37.19 -36.99 -23.93
C ASN A 12 -38.01 -35.74 -23.55
N ALA A 13 -37.41 -34.80 -22.81
CA ALA A 13 -38.03 -33.53 -22.47
C ALA A 13 -38.32 -32.69 -23.73
N LYS A 14 -37.41 -32.67 -24.71
CA LYS A 14 -37.61 -31.98 -25.99
C LYS A 14 -38.74 -32.59 -26.81
N GLU A 15 -38.81 -33.92 -26.89
CA GLU A 15 -39.92 -34.62 -27.56
C GLU A 15 -41.27 -34.34 -26.89
N ALA A 16 -41.30 -34.32 -25.55
CA ALA A 16 -42.49 -33.94 -24.79
C ALA A 16 -42.89 -32.48 -25.02
N ALA A 17 -41.93 -31.56 -25.17
CA ALA A 17 -42.19 -30.17 -25.49
C ALA A 17 -42.81 -30.01 -26.88
N ILE A 18 -42.28 -30.74 -27.89
CA ILE A 18 -42.88 -30.79 -29.24
C ILE A 18 -44.31 -31.34 -29.16
N ALA A 19 -44.54 -32.42 -28.42
CA ALA A 19 -45.87 -33.00 -28.25
C ALA A 19 -46.86 -32.06 -27.54
N ALA A 20 -46.37 -31.22 -26.62
CA ALA A 20 -47.14 -30.17 -25.95
C ALA A 20 -47.38 -28.92 -26.82
N GLY A 21 -46.83 -28.87 -28.04
CA GLY A 21 -46.91 -27.70 -28.92
C GLY A 21 -46.02 -26.53 -28.49
N VAL A 22 -45.03 -26.77 -27.62
CA VAL A 22 -44.09 -25.76 -27.14
C VAL A 22 -42.94 -25.59 -28.13
N PRO A 23 -42.57 -24.35 -28.51
CA PRO A 23 -41.45 -24.11 -29.43
C PRO A 23 -40.13 -24.68 -28.89
N VAL A 24 -39.39 -25.39 -29.73
CA VAL A 24 -38.04 -25.92 -29.43
C VAL A 24 -37.03 -25.49 -30.49
N LEU A 25 -35.74 -25.56 -30.18
CA LEU A 25 -34.69 -25.31 -31.16
C LEU A 25 -34.69 -26.34 -32.29
N ALA A 26 -34.59 -25.88 -33.52
CA ALA A 26 -34.33 -26.76 -34.66
C ALA A 26 -32.98 -27.44 -34.47
N SER A 27 -32.95 -28.78 -34.52
CA SER A 27 -31.74 -29.57 -34.37
C SER A 27 -31.69 -30.73 -35.34
N SER A 28 -30.47 -31.11 -35.67
CA SER A 28 -30.09 -32.24 -36.50
C SER A 28 -30.02 -33.52 -35.66
N PRO A 29 -30.28 -34.71 -36.20
CA PRO A 29 -29.82 -35.95 -35.58
C PRO A 29 -28.30 -35.94 -35.43
N SER A 30 -27.79 -36.55 -34.36
CA SER A 30 -26.34 -36.66 -34.16
C SER A 30 -25.72 -37.60 -35.17
N SER A 31 -24.61 -37.20 -35.79
CA SER A 31 -23.88 -38.02 -36.75
C SER A 31 -22.37 -37.85 -36.57
N SER A 32 -21.61 -38.84 -37.05
CA SER A 32 -20.17 -38.73 -37.27
C SER A 32 -19.82 -38.49 -38.75
N ASP A 33 -20.82 -38.25 -39.61
CA ASP A 33 -20.64 -37.92 -41.04
C ASP A 33 -20.78 -36.41 -41.26
N VAL A 34 -19.67 -35.78 -41.66
CA VAL A 34 -19.61 -34.34 -41.96
C VAL A 34 -20.53 -33.98 -43.14
N THR A 35 -20.66 -34.85 -44.14
CA THR A 35 -21.47 -34.59 -45.34
C THR A 35 -22.96 -34.55 -45.01
N GLU A 36 -23.40 -35.48 -44.15
CA GLU A 36 -24.77 -35.53 -43.65
C GLU A 36 -25.13 -34.27 -42.86
N LEU A 37 -24.25 -33.83 -41.97
CA LEU A 37 -24.46 -32.64 -41.15
C LEU A 37 -24.40 -31.34 -41.99
N LEU A 38 -23.51 -31.26 -42.99
CA LEU A 38 -23.46 -30.11 -43.91
C LEU A 38 -24.80 -29.90 -44.64
N ALA A 39 -25.43 -30.99 -45.13
CA ALA A 39 -26.73 -30.91 -45.79
C ALA A 39 -27.86 -30.46 -44.86
N GLN A 40 -27.75 -30.77 -43.56
CA GLN A 40 -28.73 -30.37 -42.54
C GLN A 40 -28.54 -28.92 -42.08
N GLY A 41 -27.34 -28.35 -42.25
CA GLY A 41 -27.03 -26.96 -41.87
C GLY A 41 -27.91 -25.92 -42.56
N ASP A 42 -28.18 -26.10 -43.86
CA ASP A 42 -29.05 -25.19 -44.63
C ASP A 42 -30.52 -25.27 -44.17
N ALA A 43 -30.98 -26.45 -43.74
CA ALA A 43 -32.35 -26.66 -43.26
C ALA A 43 -32.60 -26.05 -41.87
N ILE A 44 -31.57 -26.03 -41.00
CA ILE A 44 -31.63 -25.40 -39.67
C ILE A 44 -31.49 -23.87 -39.80
N GLY A 45 -30.66 -23.41 -40.75
CA GLY A 45 -30.35 -22.00 -40.97
C GLY A 45 -29.25 -21.48 -40.05
N PHE A 46 -28.52 -20.47 -40.53
CA PHE A 46 -27.43 -19.83 -39.80
C PHE A 46 -27.89 -18.56 -39.07
N PRO A 47 -27.29 -18.21 -37.92
CA PRO A 47 -26.20 -18.91 -37.24
C PRO A 47 -26.66 -20.17 -36.50
N LEU A 48 -25.76 -21.16 -36.38
CA LEU A 48 -26.01 -22.42 -35.69
C LEU A 48 -24.82 -22.83 -34.79
N PHE A 49 -25.05 -23.77 -33.88
CA PHE A 49 -24.01 -24.42 -33.09
C PHE A 49 -23.76 -25.85 -33.56
N VAL A 50 -22.49 -26.22 -33.65
CA VAL A 50 -22.04 -27.62 -33.63
C VAL A 50 -21.87 -28.02 -32.17
N LYS A 51 -22.50 -29.12 -31.73
CA LYS A 51 -22.42 -29.61 -30.35
C LYS A 51 -22.09 -31.11 -30.32
N ALA A 52 -21.14 -31.52 -29.49
CA ALA A 52 -20.83 -32.93 -29.23
C ALA A 52 -21.93 -33.62 -28.42
N VAL A 53 -22.23 -34.89 -28.75
CA VAL A 53 -23.25 -35.69 -28.04
C VAL A 53 -22.83 -35.97 -26.59
N ALA A 54 -21.56 -36.29 -26.37
CA ALA A 54 -20.97 -36.55 -25.06
C ALA A 54 -20.37 -35.28 -24.39
N GLY A 55 -20.59 -34.10 -24.98
CA GLY A 55 -19.95 -32.86 -24.55
C GLY A 55 -20.53 -32.29 -23.25
N GLY A 56 -19.66 -31.95 -22.30
CA GLY A 56 -19.99 -31.27 -21.04
C GLY A 56 -19.07 -30.07 -20.76
N GLY A 57 -19.60 -29.03 -20.12
CA GLY A 57 -18.80 -27.87 -19.67
C GLY A 57 -18.30 -26.94 -20.78
N GLY A 58 -18.96 -26.89 -21.94
CA GLY A 58 -18.60 -26.01 -23.06
C GLY A 58 -17.52 -26.56 -24.00
N ARG A 59 -17.00 -27.77 -23.74
CA ARG A 59 -16.06 -28.48 -24.61
C ARG A 59 -16.79 -29.18 -25.76
N GLY A 60 -16.24 -29.12 -26.98
CA GLY A 60 -16.89 -29.70 -28.17
C GLY A 60 -18.13 -28.94 -28.66
N MET A 61 -18.23 -27.64 -28.40
CA MET A 61 -19.29 -26.76 -28.93
C MET A 61 -18.70 -25.58 -29.71
N ARG A 62 -19.18 -25.31 -30.93
CA ARG A 62 -18.70 -24.19 -31.77
C ARG A 62 -19.83 -23.48 -32.47
N ARG A 63 -19.83 -22.15 -32.42
CA ARG A 63 -20.77 -21.31 -33.17
C ARG A 63 -20.30 -21.14 -34.61
N VAL A 64 -21.20 -21.30 -35.56
CA VAL A 64 -20.98 -21.12 -36.99
C VAL A 64 -21.94 -20.05 -37.50
N ASN A 65 -21.41 -18.95 -38.02
CA ASN A 65 -22.22 -17.81 -38.47
C ASN A 65 -22.70 -17.93 -39.92
N GLU A 66 -22.00 -18.68 -40.75
CA GLU A 66 -22.27 -18.83 -42.18
C GLU A 66 -21.79 -20.20 -42.68
N ALA A 67 -22.38 -20.67 -43.79
CA ALA A 67 -22.17 -22.02 -44.33
C ALA A 67 -20.69 -22.36 -44.62
N SER A 68 -19.89 -21.36 -45.04
CA SER A 68 -18.46 -21.49 -45.32
C SER A 68 -17.65 -22.03 -44.12
N GLY A 69 -18.08 -21.72 -42.89
CA GLY A 69 -17.39 -22.11 -41.66
C GLY A 69 -17.79 -23.48 -41.09
N LEU A 70 -18.86 -24.10 -41.60
CA LEU A 70 -19.46 -25.29 -40.98
C LEU A 70 -18.57 -26.53 -41.06
N ALA A 71 -17.94 -26.77 -42.22
CA ALA A 71 -17.10 -27.95 -42.43
C ALA A 71 -15.89 -28.00 -41.46
N ALA A 72 -15.22 -26.86 -41.28
CA ALA A 72 -14.08 -26.75 -40.38
C ALA A 72 -14.51 -26.93 -38.90
N ALA A 73 -15.61 -26.29 -38.49
CA ALA A 73 -16.13 -26.39 -37.13
C ALA A 73 -16.57 -27.81 -36.77
N LEU A 74 -17.18 -28.54 -37.71
CA LEU A 74 -17.52 -29.97 -37.56
C LEU A 74 -16.27 -30.81 -37.31
N ALA A 75 -15.26 -30.72 -38.18
CA ALA A 75 -14.03 -31.50 -38.05
C ALA A 75 -13.29 -31.23 -36.73
N GLU A 76 -13.23 -29.97 -36.29
CA GLU A 76 -12.62 -29.62 -35.01
C GLU A 76 -13.41 -30.15 -33.82
N ALA A 77 -14.73 -29.94 -33.79
CA ALA A 77 -15.58 -30.37 -32.68
C ALA A 77 -15.61 -31.90 -32.54
N MET A 78 -15.64 -32.64 -33.65
CA MET A 78 -15.61 -34.11 -33.65
C MET A 78 -14.28 -34.66 -33.13
N ARG A 79 -13.15 -34.06 -33.55
CA ARG A 79 -11.81 -34.44 -33.05
C ARG A 79 -11.65 -34.13 -31.57
N GLU A 80 -12.16 -32.99 -31.12
CA GLU A 80 -12.15 -32.60 -29.71
C GLU A 80 -13.02 -33.54 -28.87
N ALA A 81 -14.21 -33.92 -29.37
CA ALA A 81 -15.12 -34.84 -28.72
C ALA A 81 -14.54 -36.27 -28.63
N ASP A 82 -13.91 -36.75 -29.69
CA ASP A 82 -13.23 -38.05 -29.72
C ASP A 82 -12.08 -38.12 -28.72
N ALA A 83 -11.21 -37.09 -28.72
CA ALA A 83 -10.07 -37.03 -27.80
C ALA A 83 -10.48 -36.88 -26.33
N ALA A 84 -11.57 -36.17 -26.04
CA ALA A 84 -11.99 -35.88 -24.68
C ALA A 84 -12.96 -36.93 -24.10
N PHE A 85 -13.81 -37.54 -24.94
CA PHE A 85 -14.95 -38.36 -24.49
C PHE A 85 -15.06 -39.71 -25.23
N GLY A 86 -14.20 -39.98 -26.22
CA GLY A 86 -14.22 -41.24 -26.98
C GLY A 86 -15.44 -41.43 -27.90
N ASP A 87 -16.20 -40.36 -28.15
CA ASP A 87 -17.37 -40.35 -29.04
C ASP A 87 -17.29 -39.14 -30.00
N PRO A 88 -16.97 -39.35 -31.29
CA PRO A 88 -16.82 -38.27 -32.26
C PRO A 88 -18.16 -37.68 -32.73
N ARG A 89 -19.32 -38.21 -32.31
CA ARG A 89 -20.62 -37.76 -32.81
C ARG A 89 -20.94 -36.35 -32.36
N VAL A 90 -21.40 -35.54 -33.30
CA VAL A 90 -21.88 -34.16 -33.08
C VAL A 90 -23.27 -33.98 -33.71
N PHE A 91 -24.00 -32.95 -33.30
CA PHE A 91 -25.25 -32.51 -33.92
C PHE A 91 -25.23 -31.01 -34.16
N LEU A 92 -26.05 -30.55 -35.11
CA LEU A 92 -26.27 -29.12 -35.34
C LEU A 92 -27.52 -28.68 -34.60
N GLU A 93 -27.48 -27.48 -34.03
CA GLU A 93 -28.63 -26.87 -33.37
C GLU A 93 -28.67 -25.38 -33.68
N GLN A 94 -29.86 -24.85 -33.91
CA GLN A 94 -30.09 -23.43 -34.13
C GLN A 94 -29.45 -22.59 -33.01
N ALA A 95 -28.71 -21.54 -33.35
CA ALA A 95 -28.14 -20.65 -32.35
C ALA A 95 -29.18 -19.61 -31.92
N VAL A 96 -29.31 -19.41 -30.61
CA VAL A 96 -30.04 -18.25 -30.06
C VAL A 96 -29.05 -17.11 -29.87
N LEU A 97 -29.36 -15.95 -30.43
CA LEU A 97 -28.45 -14.80 -30.40
C LEU A 97 -28.70 -13.91 -29.19
N ARG A 98 -27.60 -13.60 -28.47
CA ARG A 98 -27.60 -12.76 -27.26
C ARG A 98 -28.82 -13.12 -26.37
N PRO A 99 -28.98 -14.39 -25.97
CA PRO A 99 -30.27 -14.83 -25.46
C PRO A 99 -30.57 -14.23 -24.10
N ARG A 100 -31.86 -14.02 -23.81
CA ARG A 100 -32.34 -13.94 -22.44
C ARG A 100 -32.71 -15.33 -21.95
N HIS A 101 -32.32 -15.65 -20.72
CA HIS A 101 -32.72 -16.89 -20.06
C HIS A 101 -33.91 -16.57 -19.16
N ILE A 102 -35.10 -16.95 -19.60
CA ILE A 102 -36.35 -16.73 -18.87
C ILE A 102 -36.91 -18.07 -18.42
N GLU A 103 -37.40 -18.14 -17.20
CA GLU A 103 -37.96 -19.36 -16.66
C GLU A 103 -39.30 -19.13 -15.97
N VAL A 104 -40.21 -20.10 -16.03
CA VAL A 104 -41.56 -19.99 -15.48
C VAL A 104 -41.73 -20.96 -14.33
N GLN A 105 -42.11 -20.43 -13.16
CA GLN A 105 -42.38 -21.24 -11.98
C GLN A 105 -43.72 -21.95 -12.12
N ILE A 106 -43.74 -23.26 -11.88
CA ILE A 106 -44.94 -24.09 -11.89
C ILE A 106 -45.20 -24.68 -10.50
N LEU A 107 -46.47 -24.73 -10.12
CA LEU A 107 -46.99 -25.61 -9.07
C LEU A 107 -48.07 -26.52 -9.68
N ALA A 108 -47.99 -27.81 -9.40
CA ALA A 108 -48.99 -28.78 -9.82
C ALA A 108 -49.35 -29.75 -8.68
N ASP A 109 -50.63 -30.13 -8.56
CA ASP A 109 -51.08 -31.07 -7.53
C ASP A 109 -51.27 -32.50 -8.07
N GLY A 110 -51.72 -33.42 -7.20
CA GLY A 110 -52.03 -34.79 -7.57
C GLY A 110 -53.36 -34.97 -8.33
N ALA A 111 -54.17 -33.91 -8.46
CA ALA A 111 -55.47 -33.93 -9.14
C ALA A 111 -55.38 -33.40 -10.59
N GLY A 112 -54.18 -33.04 -11.05
CA GLY A 112 -53.93 -32.54 -12.41
C GLY A 112 -54.14 -31.03 -12.56
N ASN A 113 -54.30 -30.29 -11.45
CA ASN A 113 -54.30 -28.83 -11.49
C ASN A 113 -52.87 -28.33 -11.63
N VAL A 114 -52.67 -27.31 -12.47
CA VAL A 114 -51.37 -26.70 -12.74
C VAL A 114 -51.54 -25.19 -12.81
N VAL A 115 -50.74 -24.44 -12.05
CA VAL A 115 -50.68 -22.97 -12.07
C VAL A 115 -49.25 -22.49 -12.28
N HIS A 116 -49.10 -21.29 -12.86
CA HIS A 116 -47.81 -20.61 -12.92
C HIS A 116 -47.72 -19.49 -11.88
N LEU A 117 -46.51 -19.27 -11.36
CA LEU A 117 -46.17 -18.17 -10.45
C LEU A 117 -45.26 -17.16 -11.15
N PHE A 118 -45.70 -16.81 -12.35
CA PHE A 118 -45.02 -15.90 -13.29
C PHE A 118 -43.61 -16.36 -13.68
N GLU A 119 -42.85 -15.45 -14.30
CA GLU A 119 -41.51 -15.69 -14.81
C GLU A 119 -40.41 -15.07 -13.94
N ARG A 120 -39.21 -15.61 -14.10
CA ARG A 120 -37.95 -15.04 -13.62
C ARG A 120 -37.00 -14.83 -14.78
N ASP A 121 -36.26 -13.73 -14.74
CA ASP A 121 -35.12 -13.48 -15.61
C ASP A 121 -33.84 -13.92 -14.91
N CYS A 122 -33.19 -14.92 -15.50
CA CYS A 122 -31.92 -15.49 -15.04
C CYS A 122 -30.78 -15.22 -16.03
N SER A 123 -30.90 -14.16 -16.85
CA SER A 123 -29.95 -13.85 -17.91
C SER A 123 -28.60 -13.38 -17.39
N VAL A 124 -28.49 -12.86 -16.17
CA VAL A 124 -27.20 -12.42 -15.64
C VAL A 124 -26.38 -13.63 -15.21
N GLN A 125 -25.53 -14.10 -16.13
CA GLN A 125 -24.77 -15.34 -16.01
C GLN A 125 -23.28 -15.13 -16.25
N ARG A 126 -22.46 -15.94 -15.59
CA ARG A 126 -21.02 -16.06 -15.86
C ARG A 126 -20.73 -17.51 -16.20
N ARG A 127 -20.16 -17.79 -17.38
CA ARG A 127 -19.89 -19.17 -17.86
C ARG A 127 -21.11 -20.09 -17.69
N ASN A 128 -22.28 -19.57 -18.07
CA ASN A 128 -23.58 -20.25 -17.97
C ASN A 128 -24.06 -20.57 -16.54
N GLN A 129 -23.46 -19.99 -15.50
CA GLN A 129 -23.93 -20.06 -14.12
C GLN A 129 -24.70 -18.77 -13.77
N LYS A 130 -25.91 -18.92 -13.21
CA LYS A 130 -26.76 -17.81 -12.76
C LYS A 130 -26.11 -17.07 -11.59
N VAL A 131 -26.06 -15.73 -11.68
CA VAL A 131 -25.43 -14.86 -10.67
C VAL A 131 -26.46 -13.93 -10.01
N VAL A 132 -27.33 -13.33 -10.83
CA VAL A 132 -28.42 -12.46 -10.38
C VAL A 132 -29.70 -12.90 -11.08
N GLU A 133 -30.77 -13.07 -10.30
CA GLU A 133 -32.09 -13.46 -10.79
C GLU A 133 -33.12 -12.40 -10.44
N ILE A 134 -34.07 -12.13 -11.33
CA ILE A 134 -35.06 -11.04 -11.18
C ILE A 134 -36.46 -11.60 -11.43
N ALA A 135 -37.46 -11.17 -10.66
CA ALA A 135 -38.87 -11.47 -10.90
C ALA A 135 -39.72 -10.18 -10.76
N PRO A 136 -40.68 -9.91 -11.66
CA PRO A 136 -40.82 -10.50 -12.99
C PRO A 136 -39.66 -10.08 -13.93
N ALA A 137 -39.63 -10.59 -15.16
CA ALA A 137 -38.61 -10.22 -16.13
C ALA A 137 -38.83 -8.75 -16.62
N PRO A 138 -37.82 -7.86 -16.53
CA PRO A 138 -37.97 -6.48 -17.02
C PRO A 138 -38.03 -6.45 -18.55
N LEU A 139 -38.68 -5.44 -19.15
CA LEU A 139 -38.69 -5.23 -20.61
C LEU A 139 -39.10 -6.47 -21.45
N ILE A 140 -40.02 -7.30 -20.95
CA ILE A 140 -40.67 -8.35 -21.75
C ILE A 140 -42.11 -7.92 -22.07
N ASP A 141 -42.48 -8.07 -23.34
CA ASP A 141 -43.82 -7.75 -23.83
C ASP A 141 -44.88 -8.70 -23.22
N GLU A 142 -46.09 -8.20 -23.02
CA GLU A 142 -47.16 -8.97 -22.37
C GLU A 142 -47.60 -10.17 -23.20
N ASP A 143 -47.63 -10.07 -24.54
CA ASP A 143 -48.02 -11.20 -25.39
C ASP A 143 -47.00 -12.35 -25.28
N LEU A 144 -45.71 -12.00 -25.23
CA LEU A 144 -44.63 -12.95 -25.02
C LEU A 144 -44.68 -13.58 -23.63
N ARG A 145 -44.96 -12.76 -22.60
CA ARG A 145 -45.14 -13.24 -21.22
C ARG A 145 -46.28 -14.27 -21.12
N GLN A 146 -47.44 -13.96 -21.70
CA GLN A 146 -48.58 -14.89 -21.73
C GLN A 146 -48.26 -16.15 -22.54
N ALA A 147 -47.48 -16.05 -23.62
CA ALA A 147 -47.02 -17.21 -24.38
C ALA A 147 -46.13 -18.13 -23.55
N LEU A 148 -45.16 -17.59 -22.82
CA LEU A 148 -44.30 -18.36 -21.90
C LEU A 148 -45.12 -19.10 -20.85
N TYR A 149 -46.12 -18.45 -20.26
CA TYR A 149 -46.98 -19.06 -19.24
C TYR A 149 -47.82 -20.20 -19.80
N ARG A 150 -48.49 -19.95 -20.92
CA ARG A 150 -49.31 -20.97 -21.60
C ARG A 150 -48.45 -22.18 -21.94
N ASP A 151 -47.27 -21.96 -22.49
CA ASP A 151 -46.39 -23.03 -22.96
C ASP A 151 -45.79 -23.81 -21.78
N ALA A 152 -45.40 -23.14 -20.69
CA ALA A 152 -44.93 -23.80 -19.47
C ALA A 152 -46.02 -24.66 -18.81
N VAL A 153 -47.25 -24.15 -18.73
CA VAL A 153 -48.39 -24.89 -18.18
C VAL A 153 -48.78 -26.05 -19.09
N ALA A 154 -48.76 -25.86 -20.42
CA ALA A 154 -49.03 -26.91 -21.39
C ALA A 154 -48.00 -28.06 -21.28
N PHE A 155 -46.72 -27.72 -21.17
CA PHE A 155 -45.65 -28.69 -20.95
C PHE A 155 -45.85 -29.48 -19.65
N ALA A 156 -46.08 -28.79 -18.53
CA ALA A 156 -46.28 -29.43 -17.23
C ALA A 156 -47.50 -30.37 -17.23
N LYS A 157 -48.60 -30.00 -17.90
CA LYS A 157 -49.77 -30.86 -18.07
C LYS A 157 -49.47 -32.08 -18.95
N GLN A 158 -48.75 -31.90 -20.05
CA GLN A 158 -48.41 -32.97 -20.99
C GLN A 158 -47.63 -34.11 -20.32
N ILE A 159 -46.72 -33.77 -19.39
CA ILE A 159 -45.91 -34.76 -18.68
C ILE A 159 -46.56 -35.27 -17.38
N GLY A 160 -47.77 -34.83 -17.05
CA GLY A 160 -48.44 -35.17 -15.80
C GLY A 160 -47.65 -34.71 -14.56
N TYR A 161 -47.11 -33.49 -14.61
CA TYR A 161 -46.25 -32.97 -13.55
C TYR A 161 -46.99 -32.82 -12.21
N SER A 162 -46.24 -32.95 -11.11
CA SER A 162 -46.73 -32.72 -9.75
C SER A 162 -45.62 -32.10 -8.90
N ASN A 163 -46.00 -31.34 -7.88
CA ASN A 163 -45.15 -30.52 -7.00
C ASN A 163 -44.61 -29.23 -7.68
N ALA A 164 -43.56 -28.61 -7.13
CA ALA A 164 -42.95 -27.41 -7.71
C ALA A 164 -41.83 -27.75 -8.70
N GLY A 165 -41.90 -27.12 -9.87
CA GLY A 165 -40.89 -27.24 -10.91
C GLY A 165 -40.76 -25.95 -11.70
N THR A 166 -39.77 -25.88 -12.59
CA THR A 166 -39.54 -24.68 -13.40
C THR A 166 -39.25 -25.06 -14.83
N VAL A 167 -39.93 -24.39 -15.77
CA VAL A 167 -39.72 -24.57 -17.21
C VAL A 167 -38.85 -23.43 -17.72
N GLU A 168 -37.71 -23.74 -18.34
CA GLU A 168 -36.73 -22.77 -18.80
C GLU A 168 -36.80 -22.55 -20.32
N PHE A 169 -36.65 -21.28 -20.72
CA PHE A 169 -36.71 -20.80 -22.09
C PHE A 169 -35.52 -19.89 -22.43
N LEU A 170 -35.04 -19.95 -23.67
CA LEU A 170 -34.21 -18.89 -24.24
C LEU A 170 -35.06 -17.99 -25.12
N ILE A 171 -34.83 -16.69 -25.04
CA ILE A 171 -35.45 -15.68 -25.91
C ILE A 171 -34.37 -15.02 -26.72
N ASP A 172 -34.53 -15.01 -28.05
CA ASP A 172 -33.64 -14.29 -28.93
C ASP A 172 -33.85 -12.78 -28.79
N THR A 173 -32.79 -12.00 -28.62
CA THR A 173 -32.91 -10.52 -28.50
C THR A 173 -32.52 -9.79 -29.78
N VAL A 174 -31.87 -10.45 -30.75
CA VAL A 174 -31.33 -9.81 -31.95
C VAL A 174 -31.45 -10.69 -33.19
N GLY A 175 -31.51 -10.08 -34.37
CA GLY A 175 -31.57 -10.82 -35.64
C GLY A 175 -32.99 -11.31 -35.99
N PRO A 176 -33.11 -12.24 -36.95
CA PRO A 176 -34.39 -12.56 -37.60
C PRO A 176 -35.42 -13.25 -36.70
N ASN A 177 -34.99 -13.77 -35.55
CA ASN A 177 -35.84 -14.45 -34.58
C ASN A 177 -36.05 -13.64 -33.29
N ALA A 178 -35.62 -12.37 -33.25
CA ALA A 178 -35.77 -11.52 -32.07
C ALA A 178 -37.22 -11.53 -31.54
N GLY A 179 -37.36 -11.74 -30.23
CA GLY A 179 -38.64 -11.87 -29.53
C GLY A 179 -39.25 -13.28 -29.50
N LYS A 180 -38.66 -14.26 -30.20
CA LYS A 180 -39.13 -15.66 -30.13
C LYS A 180 -38.51 -16.39 -28.95
N HIS A 181 -39.32 -17.14 -28.20
CA HIS A 181 -38.88 -18.03 -27.14
C HIS A 181 -38.78 -19.48 -27.60
N VAL A 182 -37.87 -20.24 -26.99
CA VAL A 182 -37.69 -21.68 -27.22
C VAL A 182 -37.44 -22.39 -25.89
N PHE A 183 -38.05 -23.56 -25.70
CA PHE A 183 -37.84 -24.42 -24.54
C PHE A 183 -36.42 -24.99 -24.51
N ILE A 184 -35.84 -25.05 -23.31
CA ILE A 184 -34.51 -25.63 -23.07
C ILE A 184 -34.62 -26.90 -22.22
N GLU A 185 -35.24 -26.76 -21.05
CA GLU A 185 -35.34 -27.83 -20.07
C GLU A 185 -36.44 -27.52 -19.05
N MET A 186 -36.77 -28.54 -18.25
CA MET A 186 -37.53 -28.36 -17.02
C MET A 186 -36.67 -28.83 -15.86
N ASN A 187 -36.60 -28.02 -14.81
CA ASN A 187 -36.03 -28.40 -13.52
C ASN A 187 -37.17 -28.97 -12.65
N PRO A 188 -37.28 -30.30 -12.44
CA PRO A 188 -38.38 -30.92 -11.71
C PRO A 188 -38.17 -30.84 -10.18
N ARG A 189 -37.77 -29.67 -9.70
CA ARG A 189 -37.46 -29.38 -8.29
C ARG A 189 -37.56 -27.88 -8.03
N ILE A 190 -37.52 -27.51 -6.75
CA ILE A 190 -37.30 -26.11 -6.36
C ILE A 190 -35.91 -25.62 -6.82
N GLN A 191 -35.83 -24.34 -7.16
CA GLN A 191 -34.59 -23.67 -7.56
C GLN A 191 -34.10 -22.70 -6.48
N VAL A 192 -32.84 -22.29 -6.57
CA VAL A 192 -32.20 -21.41 -5.57
C VAL A 192 -32.90 -20.04 -5.53
N GLU A 193 -33.34 -19.59 -6.70
CA GLU A 193 -34.02 -18.34 -7.04
C GLU A 193 -35.56 -18.37 -6.86
N HIS A 194 -36.13 -19.43 -6.27
CA HIS A 194 -37.57 -19.45 -5.95
C HIS A 194 -38.00 -18.24 -5.09
N THR A 195 -37.09 -17.72 -4.28
CA THR A 195 -37.28 -16.61 -3.35
C THR A 195 -37.80 -15.34 -4.03
N VAL A 196 -37.36 -15.02 -5.25
CA VAL A 196 -37.85 -13.82 -5.95
C VAL A 196 -39.30 -14.01 -6.43
N SER A 197 -39.72 -15.24 -6.75
CA SER A 197 -41.12 -15.56 -7.04
C SER A 197 -41.98 -15.45 -5.79
N GLU A 198 -41.51 -15.94 -4.64
CA GLU A 198 -42.23 -15.76 -3.36
C GLU A 198 -42.40 -14.27 -3.03
N GLU A 199 -41.35 -13.46 -3.19
CA GLU A 199 -41.41 -12.03 -2.89
C GLU A 199 -42.41 -11.26 -3.78
N ILE A 200 -42.65 -11.67 -5.03
CA ILE A 200 -43.62 -10.98 -5.91
C ILE A 200 -45.03 -11.57 -5.84
N THR A 201 -45.22 -12.74 -5.26
CA THR A 201 -46.54 -13.41 -5.19
C THR A 201 -47.08 -13.56 -3.77
N ASP A 202 -46.22 -13.39 -2.75
CA ASP A 202 -46.47 -13.68 -1.35
C ASP A 202 -46.88 -15.14 -1.08
N ILE A 203 -46.53 -16.06 -2.00
CA ILE A 203 -46.79 -17.51 -1.89
C ILE A 203 -45.51 -18.22 -1.45
N ASP A 204 -45.58 -18.94 -0.33
CA ASP A 204 -44.49 -19.79 0.15
C ASP A 204 -44.45 -21.10 -0.67
N LEU A 205 -43.44 -21.21 -1.53
CA LEU A 205 -43.26 -22.33 -2.44
C LEU A 205 -42.89 -23.59 -1.66
N VAL A 206 -42.01 -23.50 -0.66
CA VAL A 206 -41.54 -24.65 0.11
C VAL A 206 -42.68 -25.27 0.92
N GLN A 207 -43.50 -24.45 1.58
CA GLN A 207 -44.68 -24.91 2.28
C GLN A 207 -45.69 -25.53 1.32
N SER A 208 -45.93 -24.89 0.17
CA SER A 208 -46.84 -25.41 -0.86
C SER A 208 -46.40 -26.79 -1.36
N GLN A 209 -45.09 -27.00 -1.59
CA GLN A 209 -44.54 -28.31 -1.97
C GLN A 209 -44.86 -29.39 -0.93
N MET A 210 -44.72 -29.09 0.36
CA MET A 210 -45.01 -30.04 1.45
C MET A 210 -46.50 -30.37 1.53
N ARG A 211 -47.37 -29.36 1.38
CA ARG A 211 -48.83 -29.53 1.42
C ARG A 211 -49.35 -30.32 0.23
N ILE A 212 -48.87 -30.02 -0.98
CA ILE A 212 -49.16 -30.80 -2.19
C ILE A 212 -48.70 -32.25 -2.02
N ALA A 213 -47.48 -32.47 -1.50
CA ALA A 213 -46.97 -33.82 -1.25
C ALA A 213 -47.80 -34.58 -0.19
N SER A 214 -48.51 -33.88 0.69
CA SER A 214 -49.45 -34.48 1.65
C SER A 214 -50.85 -34.79 1.08
N GLY A 215 -51.09 -34.41 -0.17
CA GLY A 215 -52.34 -34.70 -0.90
C GLY A 215 -53.31 -33.53 -1.02
N GLU A 216 -52.98 -32.34 -0.51
CA GLU A 216 -53.81 -31.14 -0.72
C GLU A 216 -53.77 -30.70 -2.19
N THR A 217 -54.94 -30.30 -2.71
CA THR A 217 -55.11 -29.79 -4.07
C THR A 217 -54.89 -28.28 -4.14
N LEU A 218 -54.49 -27.73 -5.29
CA LEU A 218 -54.27 -26.30 -5.47
C LEU A 218 -55.50 -25.44 -5.10
N PRO A 219 -56.76 -25.83 -5.42
CA PRO A 219 -57.94 -25.11 -4.95
C PRO A 219 -58.11 -25.11 -3.42
N GLU A 220 -57.75 -26.20 -2.72
CA GLU A 220 -57.78 -26.26 -1.24
C GLU A 220 -56.71 -25.36 -0.62
N LEU A 221 -55.58 -25.18 -1.31
CA LEU A 221 -54.54 -24.22 -0.95
C LEU A 221 -54.93 -22.76 -1.27
N GLY A 222 -56.04 -22.54 -1.98
CA GLY A 222 -56.43 -21.21 -2.47
C GLY A 222 -55.53 -20.70 -3.61
N LEU A 223 -54.88 -21.60 -4.35
CA LEU A 223 -53.91 -21.29 -5.40
C LEU A 223 -54.50 -21.58 -6.79
N THR A 224 -55.49 -20.81 -7.21
CA THR A 224 -56.01 -20.84 -8.59
C THR A 224 -55.45 -19.69 -9.41
N GLN A 225 -55.30 -19.86 -10.72
CA GLN A 225 -54.57 -18.89 -11.57
C GLN A 225 -55.14 -17.46 -11.51
N ASP A 226 -56.45 -17.33 -11.30
CA ASP A 226 -57.18 -16.06 -11.18
C ASP A 226 -56.98 -15.35 -9.82
N THR A 227 -56.51 -16.05 -8.80
CA THR A 227 -56.24 -15.50 -7.46
C THR A 227 -54.79 -15.11 -7.24
N ILE A 228 -53.87 -15.65 -8.04
CA ILE A 228 -52.43 -15.36 -7.97
C ILE A 228 -52.18 -13.98 -8.57
N THR A 229 -51.62 -13.06 -7.77
CA THR A 229 -51.32 -11.70 -8.21
C THR A 229 -49.84 -11.37 -8.10
N MET A 230 -49.38 -10.44 -8.94
CA MET A 230 -47.99 -10.00 -8.99
C MET A 230 -47.83 -8.65 -8.29
N HIS A 231 -46.79 -8.53 -7.47
CA HIS A 231 -46.51 -7.34 -6.67
C HIS A 231 -45.06 -6.87 -6.83
N GLY A 232 -44.89 -5.77 -7.56
CA GLY A 232 -43.60 -5.09 -7.69
C GLY A 232 -42.54 -5.94 -8.40
N PHE A 233 -41.29 -5.79 -7.96
CA PHE A 233 -40.12 -6.52 -8.45
C PHE A 233 -39.29 -7.04 -7.28
N ALA A 234 -38.66 -8.19 -7.46
CA ALA A 234 -37.65 -8.72 -6.58
C ALA A 234 -36.41 -9.12 -7.39
N LEU A 235 -35.24 -9.00 -6.79
CA LEU A 235 -34.02 -9.56 -7.35
C LEU A 235 -33.20 -10.26 -6.27
N GLN A 236 -32.47 -11.29 -6.67
CA GLN A 236 -31.59 -12.08 -5.81
C GLN A 236 -30.14 -11.93 -6.24
N CYS A 237 -29.24 -11.76 -5.28
CA CYS A 237 -27.80 -11.83 -5.44
C CYS A 237 -27.23 -12.96 -4.57
N ARG A 238 -26.36 -13.79 -5.13
CA ARG A 238 -25.65 -14.83 -4.38
C ARG A 238 -24.31 -14.29 -3.90
N ILE A 239 -24.17 -14.10 -2.60
CA ILE A 239 -22.89 -13.69 -2.00
C ILE A 239 -22.08 -14.95 -1.74
N THR A 240 -20.93 -15.05 -2.39
CA THR A 240 -20.03 -16.22 -2.33
C THR A 240 -18.65 -15.85 -1.80
N THR A 241 -17.82 -16.85 -1.48
CA THR A 241 -16.40 -16.67 -1.17
C THR A 241 -15.51 -16.55 -2.40
N GLU A 242 -16.08 -16.48 -3.60
CA GLU A 242 -15.29 -16.33 -4.83
C GLU A 242 -14.63 -14.95 -4.89
N ASP A 243 -13.31 -14.92 -5.11
CA ASP A 243 -12.55 -13.67 -5.22
C ASP A 243 -12.48 -13.18 -6.68
N PRO A 244 -13.14 -12.07 -7.05
CA PRO A 244 -13.13 -11.57 -8.42
C PRO A 244 -11.72 -11.22 -8.93
N SER A 245 -10.82 -10.81 -8.04
CA SER A 245 -9.43 -10.45 -8.39
C SER A 245 -8.54 -11.66 -8.65
N ALA A 246 -8.95 -12.83 -8.15
CA ALA A 246 -8.27 -14.12 -8.37
C ALA A 246 -9.09 -15.03 -9.31
N GLY A 247 -9.83 -14.46 -10.26
CA GLY A 247 -10.58 -15.22 -11.26
C GLY A 247 -11.81 -15.96 -10.71
N PHE A 248 -12.42 -15.45 -9.63
CA PHE A 248 -13.53 -16.04 -8.87
C PHE A 248 -13.19 -17.38 -8.25
N ARG A 249 -11.95 -17.54 -7.82
CA ARG A 249 -11.54 -18.67 -7.02
C ARG A 249 -12.25 -18.63 -5.65
N PRO A 250 -12.92 -19.69 -5.19
CA PRO A 250 -13.47 -19.76 -3.84
C PRO A 250 -12.36 -19.66 -2.78
N ASP A 251 -12.50 -18.69 -1.88
CA ASP A 251 -11.68 -18.57 -0.69
C ASP A 251 -12.24 -19.43 0.45
N THR A 252 -11.36 -19.83 1.36
CA THR A 252 -11.65 -20.74 2.47
C THR A 252 -11.05 -20.22 3.78
N GLY A 253 -11.57 -20.70 4.90
CA GLY A 253 -11.06 -20.34 6.22
C GLY A 253 -12.10 -19.65 7.10
N LYS A 254 -11.62 -19.01 8.16
CA LYS A 254 -12.47 -18.54 9.25
C LYS A 254 -13.02 -17.15 8.99
N ILE A 255 -14.35 -17.02 9.06
CA ILE A 255 -15.03 -15.72 9.03
C ILE A 255 -14.81 -15.01 10.36
N THR A 256 -14.04 -13.93 10.36
CA THR A 256 -13.70 -13.16 11.58
C THR A 256 -14.75 -12.10 11.90
N THR A 257 -15.52 -11.66 10.90
CA THR A 257 -16.64 -10.73 11.09
C THR A 257 -17.71 -11.06 10.07
N TYR A 258 -18.96 -11.15 10.53
CA TYR A 258 -20.13 -11.26 9.68
C TYR A 258 -21.18 -10.25 10.16
N ARG A 259 -21.47 -9.26 9.31
CA ARG A 259 -22.56 -8.31 9.49
C ARG A 259 -23.40 -8.30 8.23
N SER A 260 -24.64 -8.73 8.37
CA SER A 260 -25.64 -8.67 7.34
C SER A 260 -26.41 -7.34 7.38
N PRO A 261 -26.92 -6.87 6.23
CA PRO A 261 -27.86 -5.76 6.16
C PRO A 261 -29.24 -6.20 6.65
N GLY A 262 -30.07 -5.24 7.05
CA GLY A 262 -31.50 -5.44 7.28
C GLY A 262 -32.34 -4.38 6.55
N GLY A 263 -33.55 -4.15 7.06
CA GLY A 263 -34.44 -3.09 6.60
C GLY A 263 -35.59 -3.57 5.69
N ALA A 264 -36.53 -2.67 5.41
CA ALA A 264 -37.72 -2.98 4.63
C ALA A 264 -37.38 -3.43 3.19
N GLY A 265 -38.00 -4.53 2.75
CA GLY A 265 -37.80 -5.09 1.41
C GLY A 265 -36.47 -5.81 1.23
N ILE A 266 -35.84 -6.27 2.32
CA ILE A 266 -34.62 -7.08 2.31
C ILE A 266 -34.92 -8.41 2.98
N ARG A 267 -34.74 -9.50 2.24
CA ARG A 267 -34.77 -10.87 2.74
C ARG A 267 -33.37 -11.46 2.61
N LEU A 268 -32.97 -12.22 3.62
CA LEU A 268 -31.71 -12.91 3.66
C LEU A 268 -31.94 -14.38 3.95
N ASP A 269 -31.46 -15.22 3.04
CA ASP A 269 -31.45 -16.66 3.21
C ASP A 269 -29.98 -17.07 3.30
N GLY A 270 -29.43 -17.06 4.51
CA GLY A 270 -28.06 -17.50 4.80
C GLY A 270 -28.01 -18.95 5.27
N GLY A 271 -26.86 -19.60 5.10
CA GLY A 271 -26.56 -20.84 5.81
C GLY A 271 -26.31 -20.59 7.32
N THR A 272 -25.58 -21.49 7.98
CA THR A 272 -25.09 -21.31 9.37
C THR A 272 -23.87 -20.40 9.47
N ILE A 273 -23.91 -19.26 8.76
CA ILE A 273 -22.80 -18.32 8.67
C ILE A 273 -22.90 -17.28 9.80
N ALA A 274 -21.90 -17.29 10.67
CA ALA A 274 -21.74 -16.33 11.76
C ALA A 274 -20.26 -15.97 11.93
N ALA A 275 -19.98 -14.97 12.77
CA ALA A 275 -18.60 -14.71 13.19
C ALA A 275 -18.05 -15.96 13.91
N GLY A 276 -16.93 -16.47 13.41
CA GLY A 276 -16.30 -17.70 13.87
C GLY A 276 -16.54 -18.93 13.01
N SER A 277 -17.51 -18.90 12.07
CA SER A 277 -17.75 -20.00 11.12
C SER A 277 -16.53 -20.24 10.24
N GLU A 278 -16.26 -21.50 9.91
CA GLU A 278 -15.17 -21.92 9.03
C GLU A 278 -15.73 -22.36 7.68
N VAL A 279 -15.27 -21.72 6.62
CA VAL A 279 -15.63 -22.06 5.24
C VAL A 279 -14.74 -23.20 4.79
N SER A 280 -15.34 -24.37 4.60
CA SER A 280 -14.66 -25.57 4.13
C SER A 280 -14.49 -25.56 2.61
N PRO A 281 -13.39 -26.14 2.09
CA PRO A 281 -13.24 -26.39 0.66
C PRO A 281 -14.22 -27.42 0.08
N HIS A 282 -14.98 -28.18 0.88
CA HIS A 282 -15.71 -29.37 0.39
C HIS A 282 -17.08 -29.11 -0.24
N PHE A 283 -17.60 -27.87 -0.14
CA PHE A 283 -18.95 -27.50 -0.58
C PHE A 283 -18.92 -26.32 -1.55
N ASP A 284 -20.09 -25.86 -1.99
CA ASP A 284 -20.18 -24.64 -2.78
C ASP A 284 -19.77 -23.42 -1.95
N SER A 285 -19.45 -22.33 -2.65
CA SER A 285 -18.90 -21.11 -2.05
C SER A 285 -19.98 -20.17 -1.49
N LEU A 286 -21.26 -20.58 -1.45
CA LEU A 286 -22.36 -19.72 -1.04
C LEU A 286 -22.29 -19.37 0.45
N LEU A 287 -22.34 -18.08 0.75
CA LEU A 287 -22.47 -17.57 2.13
C LEU A 287 -23.92 -17.22 2.46
N VAL A 288 -24.54 -16.38 1.62
CA VAL A 288 -25.88 -15.87 1.83
C VAL A 288 -26.52 -15.42 0.53
N LYS A 289 -27.80 -15.69 0.36
CA LYS A 289 -28.62 -15.11 -0.71
C LYS A 289 -29.20 -13.79 -0.19
N LEU A 290 -28.96 -12.72 -0.92
CA LEU A 290 -29.55 -11.41 -0.67
C LEU A 290 -30.71 -11.21 -1.64
N ILE A 291 -31.92 -11.03 -1.12
CA ILE A 291 -33.11 -10.75 -1.91
C ILE A 291 -33.57 -9.32 -1.59
N ALA A 292 -33.82 -8.53 -2.64
CA ALA A 292 -34.30 -7.17 -2.52
C ALA A 292 -35.62 -6.99 -3.29
N LYS A 293 -36.69 -6.63 -2.58
CA LYS A 293 -38.02 -6.32 -3.14
C LYS A 293 -38.18 -4.82 -3.31
N GLY A 294 -38.83 -4.37 -4.37
CA GLY A 294 -39.16 -2.98 -4.67
C GLY A 294 -40.53 -2.87 -5.34
N LYS A 295 -41.13 -1.67 -5.31
CA LYS A 295 -42.39 -1.42 -6.03
C LYS A 295 -42.22 -1.43 -7.55
N ASP A 296 -40.98 -1.19 -8.00
CA ASP A 296 -40.52 -1.20 -9.38
C ASP A 296 -39.08 -1.73 -9.41
N PHE A 297 -38.60 -2.13 -10.59
CA PHE A 297 -37.26 -2.68 -10.77
C PHE A 297 -36.14 -1.72 -10.28
N PRO A 298 -36.15 -0.41 -10.60
CA PRO A 298 -35.15 0.52 -10.08
C PRO A 298 -35.09 0.57 -8.54
N THR A 299 -36.24 0.52 -7.86
CA THR A 299 -36.29 0.50 -6.39
C THR A 299 -35.66 -0.79 -5.83
N ALA A 300 -35.89 -1.94 -6.45
CA ALA A 300 -35.26 -3.20 -6.05
C ALA A 300 -33.73 -3.13 -6.21
N VAL A 301 -33.23 -2.59 -7.34
CA VAL A 301 -31.80 -2.36 -7.58
C VAL A 301 -31.19 -1.42 -6.55
N ILE A 302 -31.83 -0.29 -6.23
CA ILE A 302 -31.34 0.65 -5.20
C ILE A 302 -31.22 -0.03 -3.83
N ARG A 303 -32.21 -0.85 -3.45
CA ARG A 303 -32.20 -1.58 -2.17
C ARG A 303 -31.08 -2.63 -2.14
N ALA A 304 -30.86 -3.34 -3.24
CA ALA A 304 -29.75 -4.29 -3.38
C ALA A 304 -28.38 -3.59 -3.29
N ARG A 305 -28.20 -2.46 -3.99
CA ARG A 305 -26.97 -1.63 -3.91
C ARG A 305 -26.63 -1.25 -2.47
N ARG A 306 -27.63 -0.73 -1.75
CA ARG A 306 -27.46 -0.37 -0.33
C ARG A 306 -27.15 -1.59 0.54
N ALA A 307 -27.84 -2.70 0.33
CA ALA A 307 -27.63 -3.93 1.10
C ALA A 307 -26.21 -4.50 0.91
N LEU A 308 -25.74 -4.59 -0.33
CA LEU A 308 -24.38 -4.99 -0.66
C LEU A 308 -23.34 -4.05 -0.05
N ALA A 309 -23.59 -2.73 -0.04
CA ALA A 309 -22.71 -1.75 0.59
C ALA A 309 -22.66 -1.82 2.13
N GLU A 310 -23.68 -2.40 2.77
CA GLU A 310 -23.75 -2.57 4.23
C GLU A 310 -23.12 -3.86 4.73
N PHE A 311 -23.07 -4.91 3.90
CA PHE A 311 -22.41 -6.17 4.26
C PHE A 311 -20.98 -5.94 4.74
N ARG A 312 -20.61 -6.54 5.88
CA ARG A 312 -19.22 -6.64 6.32
C ARG A 312 -18.91 -8.09 6.60
N ILE A 313 -18.23 -8.71 5.65
CA ILE A 313 -17.68 -10.06 5.76
C ILE A 313 -16.16 -9.91 5.78
N ARG A 314 -15.50 -10.55 6.75
CA ARG A 314 -14.05 -10.51 6.95
C ARG A 314 -13.53 -11.90 7.27
N GLY A 315 -12.26 -12.14 6.97
CA GLY A 315 -11.59 -13.42 7.16
C GLY A 315 -11.56 -14.29 5.89
N VAL A 316 -12.47 -14.02 4.95
CA VAL A 316 -12.48 -14.59 3.60
C VAL A 316 -12.82 -13.51 2.57
N SER A 317 -12.33 -13.66 1.34
CA SER A 317 -12.74 -12.87 0.17
C SER A 317 -14.21 -13.12 -0.18
N THR A 318 -14.82 -12.18 -0.91
CA THR A 318 -16.22 -12.31 -1.38
C THR A 318 -16.41 -11.67 -2.75
N ASN A 319 -17.45 -12.10 -3.47
CA ASN A 319 -17.84 -11.54 -4.76
C ASN A 319 -18.64 -10.21 -4.67
N ILE A 320 -18.74 -9.58 -3.48
CA ILE A 320 -19.58 -8.40 -3.26
C ILE A 320 -19.16 -7.21 -4.13
N SER A 321 -17.85 -6.96 -4.33
CA SER A 321 -17.39 -5.84 -5.18
C SER A 321 -17.85 -6.01 -6.63
N PHE A 322 -17.83 -7.24 -7.14
CA PHE A 322 -18.36 -7.58 -8.44
C PHE A 322 -19.88 -7.35 -8.52
N LEU A 323 -20.64 -7.84 -7.53
CA LEU A 323 -22.09 -7.60 -7.49
C LEU A 323 -22.43 -6.10 -7.40
N GLN A 324 -21.65 -5.31 -6.66
CA GLN A 324 -21.80 -3.85 -6.62
C GLN A 324 -21.55 -3.22 -7.99
N ALA A 325 -20.55 -3.70 -8.74
CA ALA A 325 -20.29 -3.24 -10.10
C ALA A 325 -21.47 -3.55 -11.02
N VAL A 326 -22.02 -4.77 -10.97
CA VAL A 326 -23.22 -5.17 -11.72
C VAL A 326 -24.40 -4.26 -11.39
N MET A 327 -24.66 -4.00 -10.11
CA MET A 327 -25.78 -3.15 -9.69
C MET A 327 -25.59 -1.65 -10.00
N ASN A 328 -24.35 -1.22 -10.27
CA ASN A 328 -24.02 0.15 -10.67
C ASN A 328 -24.01 0.33 -12.20
N ASP A 329 -24.07 -0.75 -12.98
CA ASP A 329 -24.08 -0.72 -14.44
C ASP A 329 -25.42 -0.18 -14.97
N GLU A 330 -25.36 0.76 -15.90
CA GLU A 330 -26.56 1.42 -16.45
C GLU A 330 -27.43 0.45 -17.25
N THR A 331 -26.84 -0.53 -17.94
CA THR A 331 -27.59 -1.52 -18.71
C THR A 331 -28.27 -2.53 -17.81
N PHE A 332 -27.64 -2.93 -16.69
CA PHE A 332 -28.33 -3.72 -15.68
C PHE A 332 -29.53 -2.95 -15.11
N ALA A 333 -29.34 -1.67 -14.77
CA ALA A 333 -30.40 -0.82 -14.22
C ALA A 333 -31.57 -0.57 -15.18
N SER A 334 -31.32 -0.58 -16.51
CA SER A 334 -32.38 -0.44 -17.52
C SER A 334 -33.17 -1.72 -17.75
N GLY A 335 -32.60 -2.90 -17.44
CA GLY A 335 -33.22 -4.20 -17.67
C GLY A 335 -32.97 -4.79 -19.06
N ASP A 336 -32.08 -4.20 -19.87
CA ASP A 336 -31.60 -4.78 -21.14
C ASP A 336 -30.57 -5.88 -20.87
N LEU A 337 -31.06 -7.07 -20.52
CA LEU A 337 -30.25 -8.19 -20.06
C LEU A 337 -30.07 -9.26 -21.15
N SER A 338 -28.98 -10.02 -21.04
CA SER A 338 -28.74 -11.25 -21.82
C SER A 338 -27.71 -12.12 -21.12
N THR A 339 -27.61 -13.39 -21.50
CA THR A 339 -26.58 -14.33 -20.98
C THR A 339 -25.16 -13.86 -21.25
N SER A 340 -24.96 -12.96 -22.22
CA SER A 340 -23.67 -12.36 -22.55
C SER A 340 -23.36 -11.10 -21.73
N PHE A 341 -24.27 -10.62 -20.88
CA PHE A 341 -24.17 -9.32 -20.20
C PHE A 341 -22.82 -9.13 -19.47
N ILE A 342 -22.38 -10.14 -18.72
CA ILE A 342 -21.11 -10.09 -17.96
C ILE A 342 -19.91 -10.17 -18.92
N ASP A 343 -19.94 -11.09 -19.90
CA ASP A 343 -18.83 -11.31 -20.84
C ASP A 343 -18.57 -10.08 -21.73
N GLU A 344 -19.61 -9.29 -22.03
CA GLU A 344 -19.51 -8.04 -22.78
C GLU A 344 -18.93 -6.86 -21.97
N ARG A 345 -18.71 -7.03 -20.66
CA ARG A 345 -18.35 -5.93 -19.73
C ARG A 345 -17.13 -6.29 -18.85
N PRO A 346 -15.92 -6.35 -19.42
CA PRO A 346 -14.70 -6.68 -18.67
C PRO A 346 -14.40 -5.70 -17.52
N GLN A 347 -14.91 -4.46 -17.58
CA GLN A 347 -14.79 -3.47 -16.50
C GLN A 347 -15.50 -3.87 -15.21
N LEU A 348 -16.45 -4.83 -15.23
CA LEU A 348 -17.09 -5.31 -14.00
C LEU A 348 -16.10 -6.03 -13.07
N PHE A 349 -14.98 -6.51 -13.62
CA PHE A 349 -13.93 -7.21 -12.87
C PHE A 349 -12.88 -6.28 -12.25
N THR A 350 -12.88 -4.98 -12.57
CA THR A 350 -11.87 -4.02 -12.06
C THR A 350 -12.34 -3.25 -10.82
N ALA A 351 -13.50 -3.62 -10.26
CA ALA A 351 -14.05 -2.97 -9.08
C ALA A 351 -13.12 -3.13 -7.87
N ALA A 352 -12.64 -2.00 -7.35
CA ALA A 352 -11.69 -1.98 -6.25
C ALA A 352 -12.29 -2.60 -4.97
N PRO A 353 -11.55 -3.50 -4.27
CA PRO A 353 -12.00 -4.05 -3.00
C PRO A 353 -12.07 -2.96 -1.92
N SER A 354 -12.80 -3.26 -0.84
CA SER A 354 -12.85 -2.38 0.33
C SER A 354 -11.45 -2.16 0.91
N LEU A 355 -11.05 -0.91 1.14
CA LEU A 355 -9.73 -0.56 1.70
C LEU A 355 -9.48 -1.04 3.13
N ASP A 356 -10.54 -1.48 3.82
CA ASP A 356 -10.55 -2.03 5.19
C ASP A 356 -9.70 -1.28 6.22
N ARG A 357 -9.68 0.07 6.13
CA ARG A 357 -8.80 0.95 6.90
C ARG A 357 -8.89 0.72 8.41
N GLY A 358 -10.10 0.48 8.91
CA GLY A 358 -10.35 0.25 10.34
C GLY A 358 -9.67 -1.02 10.86
N THR A 359 -9.80 -2.14 10.16
CA THR A 359 -9.13 -3.40 10.52
C THR A 359 -7.62 -3.26 10.43
N LYS A 360 -7.09 -2.61 9.38
CA LYS A 360 -5.64 -2.46 9.21
C LYS A 360 -4.98 -1.66 10.35
N ILE A 361 -5.59 -0.53 10.73
CA ILE A 361 -5.14 0.27 11.88
C ILE A 361 -5.27 -0.53 13.18
N LEU A 362 -6.40 -1.21 13.39
CA LEU A 362 -6.63 -2.02 14.58
C LEU A 362 -5.60 -3.16 14.70
N THR A 363 -5.26 -3.81 13.59
CA THR A 363 -4.21 -4.84 13.55
C THR A 363 -2.85 -4.29 13.97
N ARG A 364 -2.49 -3.07 13.54
CA ARG A 364 -1.24 -2.43 14.00
C ARG A 364 -1.28 -2.14 15.49
N LEU A 365 -2.36 -1.56 15.99
CA LEU A 365 -2.52 -1.24 17.42
C LEU A 365 -2.48 -2.51 18.27
N ALA A 366 -3.14 -3.58 17.84
CA ALA A 366 -3.11 -4.89 18.48
C ALA A 366 -1.70 -5.53 18.45
N ASP A 367 -0.98 -5.45 17.31
CA ASP A 367 0.42 -5.91 17.18
C ASP A 367 1.33 -5.23 18.21
N VAL A 368 1.26 -3.90 18.31
CA VAL A 368 2.07 -3.12 19.26
C VAL A 368 1.69 -3.45 20.70
N THR A 369 0.38 -3.61 20.99
CA THR A 369 -0.12 -3.96 22.32
C THR A 369 0.41 -5.30 22.82
N VAL A 370 0.42 -6.32 21.96
CA VAL A 370 0.90 -7.67 22.29
C VAL A 370 2.43 -7.71 22.36
N ASN A 371 3.10 -7.19 21.33
CA ASN A 371 4.54 -7.37 21.16
C ASN A 371 5.37 -6.35 21.96
N GLN A 372 4.81 -5.18 22.27
CA GLN A 372 5.45 -4.09 23.04
C GLN A 372 6.89 -3.81 22.58
N PRO A 373 7.10 -3.46 21.29
CA PRO A 373 8.44 -3.31 20.72
C PRO A 373 9.29 -2.24 21.43
N TYR A 374 8.64 -1.27 22.08
CA TYR A 374 9.30 -0.18 22.79
C TYR A 374 9.00 -0.19 24.30
N GLY A 375 8.64 -1.36 24.84
CA GLY A 375 8.27 -1.52 26.24
C GLY A 375 6.85 -1.06 26.58
N PRO A 376 6.51 -0.98 27.88
CA PRO A 376 5.17 -0.63 28.34
C PRO A 376 4.86 0.87 28.19
N ARG A 377 3.56 1.19 28.05
CA ARG A 377 3.04 2.56 27.90
C ARG A 377 3.40 3.48 29.06
N ASN A 378 3.44 2.96 30.30
CA ASN A 378 3.81 3.68 31.53
C ASN A 378 3.11 5.03 31.74
N GLY A 379 1.78 5.11 31.50
CA GLY A 379 0.99 6.32 31.79
C GLY A 379 1.33 7.54 30.93
N ARG A 380 2.10 7.37 29.84
CA ARG A 380 2.40 8.46 28.89
C ARG A 380 1.12 9.06 28.33
N ILE A 381 1.06 10.39 28.31
CA ILE A 381 -0.06 11.17 27.77
C ILE A 381 0.28 11.72 26.39
N SER A 382 -0.75 12.08 25.62
CA SER A 382 -0.57 12.70 24.30
C SER A 382 0.09 14.09 24.46
N PRO A 383 1.17 14.40 23.71
CA PRO A 383 1.82 15.71 23.78
C PRO A 383 0.87 16.88 23.50
N ALA A 384 -0.15 16.64 22.67
CA ALA A 384 -1.26 17.54 22.37
C ALA A 384 -1.84 18.29 23.58
N LEU A 385 -1.90 17.63 24.75
CA LEU A 385 -2.47 18.19 25.98
C LEU A 385 -1.61 19.29 26.62
N LYS A 386 -0.38 19.48 26.13
CA LYS A 386 0.59 20.46 26.61
C LYS A 386 0.78 21.64 25.66
N LEU A 387 -0.03 21.72 24.60
CA LEU A 387 -0.06 22.89 23.73
C LEU A 387 -0.62 24.10 24.49
N PRO A 388 -0.10 25.31 24.25
CA PRO A 388 -0.62 26.52 24.86
C PRO A 388 -2.03 26.82 24.37
N GLU A 389 -2.84 27.50 25.19
CA GLU A 389 -4.17 27.96 24.76
C GLU A 389 -4.04 29.08 23.73
N LEU A 390 -4.57 28.86 22.53
CA LEU A 390 -4.49 29.82 21.42
C LEU A 390 -5.68 29.66 20.46
N ASP A 391 -6.22 30.79 19.98
CA ASP A 391 -7.26 30.78 18.96
C ASP A 391 -6.67 30.54 17.56
N LEU A 392 -6.75 29.29 17.10
CA LEU A 392 -6.27 28.89 15.77
C LEU A 392 -7.18 29.35 14.62
N THR A 393 -8.34 29.96 14.90
CA THR A 393 -9.21 30.54 13.87
C THR A 393 -8.70 31.89 13.37
N VAL A 394 -7.92 32.60 14.20
CA VAL A 394 -7.21 33.82 13.79
C VAL A 394 -6.08 33.44 12.82
N PRO A 395 -5.99 34.04 11.62
CA PRO A 395 -4.89 33.79 10.69
C PRO A 395 -3.52 34.07 11.33
N ALA A 396 -2.51 33.29 10.96
CA ALA A 396 -1.13 33.55 11.41
C ALA A 396 -0.64 34.91 10.88
N PRO A 397 0.08 35.72 11.68
CA PRO A 397 0.66 36.98 11.22
C PRO A 397 1.60 36.77 10.03
N ALA A 398 1.73 37.75 9.14
CA ALA A 398 2.71 37.66 8.05
C ALA A 398 4.13 37.50 8.61
N GLY A 399 4.90 36.56 8.05
CA GLY A 399 6.26 36.24 8.48
C GLY A 399 7.22 36.18 7.31
N SER A 400 8.34 35.48 7.50
CA SER A 400 9.44 35.38 6.52
C SER A 400 8.99 34.85 5.17
N ARG A 401 7.99 33.97 5.10
CA ARG A 401 7.48 33.46 3.82
C ARG A 401 6.78 34.52 3.00
N GLN A 402 5.97 35.38 3.63
CA GLN A 402 5.33 36.48 2.91
C GLN A 402 6.38 37.44 2.37
N ALA A 403 7.39 37.77 3.18
CA ALA A 403 8.50 38.61 2.74
C ALA A 403 9.26 37.99 1.56
N LEU A 404 9.54 36.68 1.57
CA LEU A 404 10.17 35.99 0.45
C LEU A 404 9.32 36.04 -0.82
N LEU A 405 8.02 35.77 -0.71
CA LEU A 405 7.11 35.79 -1.86
C LEU A 405 6.95 37.19 -2.46
N GLU A 406 7.02 38.25 -1.65
CA GLU A 406 6.92 39.63 -2.09
C GLU A 406 8.22 40.14 -2.72
N LEU A 407 9.37 39.86 -2.09
CA LEU A 407 10.67 40.41 -2.48
C LEU A 407 11.39 39.57 -3.55
N GLY A 408 11.14 38.26 -3.56
CA GLY A 408 11.94 37.27 -4.25
C GLY A 408 13.26 36.95 -3.51
N PRO A 409 13.93 35.82 -3.84
CA PRO A 409 15.07 35.30 -3.09
C PRO A 409 16.24 36.27 -2.90
N LYS A 410 16.63 36.97 -3.97
CA LYS A 410 17.77 37.89 -3.94
C LYS A 410 17.55 39.09 -3.02
N LYS A 411 16.43 39.80 -3.17
CA LYS A 411 16.11 40.96 -2.33
C LYS A 411 15.80 40.56 -0.89
N PHE A 412 15.24 39.37 -0.68
CA PHE A 412 15.08 38.81 0.65
C PHE A 412 16.43 38.63 1.35
N ALA A 413 17.43 38.06 0.66
CA ALA A 413 18.79 37.92 1.20
C ALA A 413 19.48 39.28 1.45
N GLU A 414 19.31 40.25 0.54
CA GLU A 414 19.79 41.63 0.74
C GLU A 414 19.14 42.29 1.96
N GLN A 415 17.85 42.08 2.19
CA GLN A 415 17.14 42.58 3.37
C GLN A 415 17.65 41.91 4.65
N LEU A 416 17.86 40.60 4.63
CA LEU A 416 18.43 39.85 5.75
C LEU A 416 19.82 40.41 6.11
N ARG A 417 20.64 40.69 5.10
CA ARG A 417 21.97 41.29 5.27
C ARG A 417 21.96 42.67 5.93
N GLN A 418 20.93 43.47 5.64
CA GLN A 418 20.78 44.83 6.16
C GLN A 418 20.13 44.88 7.55
N ALA A 419 19.61 43.76 8.06
CA ALA A 419 18.89 43.71 9.31
C ALA A 419 19.82 43.93 10.53
N THR A 420 19.37 44.77 11.46
CA THR A 420 20.04 44.95 12.76
C THR A 420 19.70 43.83 13.74
N ALA A 421 18.46 43.35 13.75
CA ALA A 421 18.06 42.17 14.53
C ALA A 421 18.72 40.91 13.97
N VAL A 422 19.22 40.02 14.83
CA VAL A 422 19.67 38.70 14.37
C VAL A 422 18.46 37.83 14.05
N ALA A 423 18.48 37.19 12.87
CA ALA A 423 17.43 36.26 12.48
C ALA A 423 17.66 34.88 13.12
N ILE A 424 16.58 34.17 13.43
CA ILE A 424 16.65 32.87 14.13
C ILE A 424 15.95 31.80 13.30
N THR A 425 16.61 30.65 13.13
CA THR A 425 16.02 29.43 12.56
C THR A 425 15.81 28.37 13.64
N ASP A 426 14.60 27.84 13.72
CA ASP A 426 14.25 26.75 14.64
C ASP A 426 14.53 25.38 13.99
N THR A 427 15.44 24.60 14.58
CA THR A 427 15.82 23.25 14.11
C THR A 427 15.07 22.12 14.82
N THR A 428 14.11 22.44 15.72
CA THR A 428 13.38 21.45 16.52
C THR A 428 12.67 20.41 15.66
N PHE A 429 12.24 20.79 14.45
CA PHE A 429 11.49 19.95 13.52
C PHE A 429 12.38 19.00 12.67
N ARG A 430 13.71 19.17 12.70
CA ARG A 430 14.65 18.38 11.89
C ARG A 430 15.90 17.98 12.66
N ASP A 431 16.84 18.89 12.84
CA ASP A 431 18.17 18.52 13.35
C ASP A 431 18.19 18.14 14.82
N ALA A 432 17.31 18.76 15.62
CA ALA A 432 17.27 18.49 17.05
C ALA A 432 16.91 17.05 17.36
N HIS A 433 15.80 16.57 16.79
CA HIS A 433 15.38 15.18 16.97
C HIS A 433 16.21 14.20 16.15
N GLN A 434 16.85 14.64 15.06
CA GLN A 434 17.87 13.84 14.38
C GLN A 434 19.06 13.54 15.31
N SER A 435 19.46 14.52 16.13
CA SER A 435 20.62 14.42 17.03
C SER A 435 20.31 13.70 18.35
N LEU A 436 19.11 13.89 18.89
CA LEU A 436 18.71 13.38 20.21
C LEU A 436 17.90 12.08 20.13
N LEU A 437 17.00 11.98 19.15
CA LEU A 437 15.93 10.96 19.12
C LEU A 437 16.00 10.07 17.86
N ALA A 438 17.19 9.92 17.27
CA ALA A 438 17.42 9.13 16.05
C ALA A 438 16.43 9.46 14.91
N THR A 439 16.05 10.73 14.79
CA THR A 439 15.11 11.25 13.78
C THR A 439 13.69 10.66 13.87
N ARG A 440 13.27 10.14 15.04
CA ARG A 440 12.03 9.37 15.17
C ARG A 440 10.76 10.19 15.41
N VAL A 441 10.87 11.52 15.58
CA VAL A 441 9.69 12.36 15.76
C VAL A 441 8.82 12.31 14.50
N ARG A 442 7.55 11.98 14.71
CA ARG A 442 6.58 11.69 13.64
C ARG A 442 6.00 12.96 13.06
N GLY A 443 5.55 12.88 11.80
CA GLY A 443 4.90 13.99 11.12
C GLY A 443 3.71 14.55 11.90
N ARG A 444 2.95 13.68 12.59
CA ARG A 444 1.83 14.07 13.45
C ARG A 444 2.22 15.11 14.50
N ASP A 445 3.24 14.81 15.30
CA ASP A 445 3.64 15.69 16.41
C ASP A 445 4.27 17.00 15.89
N LEU A 446 4.92 16.97 14.71
CA LEU A 446 5.43 18.18 14.07
C LEU A 446 4.28 19.05 13.52
N VAL A 447 3.33 18.45 12.79
CA VAL A 447 2.20 19.16 12.18
C VAL A 447 1.24 19.71 13.23
N GLN A 448 1.11 19.04 14.38
CA GLN A 448 0.19 19.46 15.42
C GLN A 448 0.62 20.77 16.12
N VAL A 449 1.91 20.97 16.34
CA VAL A 449 2.45 22.18 16.99
C VAL A 449 2.72 23.33 16.00
N ALA A 450 2.90 23.02 14.71
CA ALA A 450 3.15 24.00 13.65
C ALA A 450 2.22 25.23 13.66
N PRO A 451 0.87 25.11 13.81
CA PRO A 451 -0.03 26.27 13.84
C PRO A 451 0.23 27.21 15.02
N TYR A 452 0.80 26.71 16.12
CA TYR A 452 1.18 27.50 17.29
C TYR A 452 2.50 28.23 17.04
N VAL A 453 3.51 27.54 16.48
CA VAL A 453 4.79 28.15 16.05
C VAL A 453 4.53 29.30 15.08
N ALA A 454 3.66 29.09 14.07
CA ALA A 454 3.26 30.10 13.11
C ALA A 454 2.73 31.40 13.74
N ARG A 455 2.10 31.32 14.93
CA ARG A 455 1.44 32.47 15.57
C ARG A 455 2.27 33.07 16.70
N LEU A 456 2.98 32.23 17.45
CA LEU A 456 3.75 32.66 18.62
C LEU A 456 5.11 33.25 18.22
N THR A 457 5.70 32.75 17.13
CA THR A 457 7.05 33.14 16.68
C THR A 457 7.09 33.52 15.19
N PRO A 458 6.24 34.46 14.71
CA PRO A 458 6.22 34.88 13.31
C PRO A 458 7.51 35.58 12.84
N GLN A 459 8.40 35.96 13.77
CA GLN A 459 9.68 36.62 13.51
C GLN A 459 10.80 35.63 13.10
N LEU A 460 10.58 34.31 13.22
CA LEU A 460 11.57 33.32 12.81
C LEU A 460 11.93 33.52 11.32
N LEU A 461 13.23 33.39 11.02
CA LEU A 461 13.72 33.32 9.64
C LEU A 461 13.11 32.10 8.96
N SER A 462 13.25 30.93 9.59
CA SER A 462 12.72 29.69 9.07
C SER A 462 12.50 28.65 10.18
N VAL A 463 11.70 27.64 9.87
CA VAL A 463 11.66 26.38 10.60
C VAL A 463 12.36 25.34 9.73
N GLU A 464 13.47 24.78 10.22
CA GLU A 464 14.13 23.67 9.55
C GLU A 464 13.37 22.38 9.85
N ALA A 465 12.65 21.87 8.85
CA ALA A 465 11.66 20.80 9.04
C ALA A 465 11.79 19.63 8.07
N TRP A 466 12.82 19.64 7.20
CA TRP A 466 12.95 18.64 6.14
C TRP A 466 14.39 18.42 5.69
N GLY A 467 14.62 17.37 4.88
CA GLY A 467 15.96 16.99 4.45
C GLY A 467 16.78 16.30 5.56
N GLY A 468 18.08 16.17 5.36
CA GLY A 468 18.91 15.33 6.23
C GLY A 468 18.38 13.89 6.29
N ALA A 469 18.31 13.30 7.49
CA ALA A 469 17.86 11.92 7.67
C ALA A 469 16.33 11.74 7.67
N THR A 470 15.53 12.84 7.71
CA THR A 470 14.08 12.73 7.91
C THR A 470 13.38 12.01 6.76
N TYR A 471 13.92 12.08 5.55
CA TYR A 471 13.33 11.49 4.35
C TYR A 471 13.36 9.94 4.40
N ASP A 472 14.55 9.35 4.55
CA ASP A 472 14.73 7.90 4.69
C ASP A 472 13.98 7.38 5.93
N VAL A 473 14.12 8.06 7.06
CA VAL A 473 13.52 7.60 8.33
C VAL A 473 11.99 7.62 8.30
N ALA A 474 11.38 8.60 7.63
CA ALA A 474 9.93 8.64 7.45
C ALA A 474 9.42 7.38 6.73
N LEU A 475 10.05 7.03 5.61
CA LEU A 475 9.70 5.84 4.83
C LEU A 475 9.97 4.55 5.61
N ARG A 476 11.23 4.39 6.06
CA ARG A 476 11.75 3.11 6.58
C ARG A 476 11.21 2.77 7.96
N PHE A 477 11.12 3.74 8.87
CA PHE A 477 10.88 3.45 10.29
C PHE A 477 9.54 3.96 10.79
N LEU A 478 8.98 5.00 10.17
CA LEU A 478 7.74 5.62 10.63
C LEU A 478 6.53 5.15 9.80
N GLY A 479 6.76 4.65 8.58
CA GLY A 479 5.69 4.26 7.66
C GLY A 479 4.92 5.47 7.13
N GLU A 480 5.61 6.62 7.01
CA GLU A 480 5.06 7.91 6.62
C GLU A 480 5.70 8.37 5.30
N ASP A 481 4.91 9.00 4.43
CA ASP A 481 5.44 9.61 3.21
C ASP A 481 6.04 10.99 3.54
N PRO A 482 7.35 11.23 3.31
CA PRO A 482 7.98 12.51 3.59
C PRO A 482 7.37 13.69 2.81
N TRP A 483 6.77 13.44 1.64
CA TRP A 483 6.09 14.47 0.86
C TRP A 483 4.73 14.86 1.46
N GLU A 484 3.96 13.87 1.93
CA GLU A 484 2.70 14.13 2.64
C GLU A 484 2.98 14.93 3.93
N ARG A 485 4.05 14.59 4.64
CA ARG A 485 4.53 15.34 5.81
C ARG A 485 4.86 16.80 5.46
N LEU A 486 5.64 17.03 4.41
CA LEU A 486 6.02 18.39 3.97
C LEU A 486 4.78 19.22 3.60
N ALA A 487 3.84 18.65 2.83
CA ALA A 487 2.62 19.34 2.43
C ALA A 487 1.73 19.71 3.65
N ALA A 488 1.63 18.81 4.63
CA ALA A 488 0.90 19.07 5.87
C ALA A 488 1.57 20.18 6.71
N LEU A 489 2.90 20.13 6.85
CA LEU A 489 3.67 21.18 7.53
C LEU A 489 3.52 22.53 6.83
N ARG A 490 3.61 22.57 5.50
CA ARG A 490 3.42 23.80 4.72
C ARG A 490 2.07 24.44 4.98
N THR A 491 1.02 23.63 5.03
CA THR A 491 -0.34 24.08 5.34
C THR A 491 -0.44 24.62 6.77
N ALA A 492 0.24 23.97 7.73
CA ALA A 492 0.21 24.32 9.14
C ALA A 492 1.10 25.53 9.50
N LEU A 493 2.15 25.81 8.71
CA LEU A 493 3.07 26.93 8.85
C LEU A 493 2.88 27.97 7.72
N PRO A 494 1.71 28.56 7.45
CA PRO A 494 1.50 29.32 6.20
C PRO A 494 2.40 30.55 6.01
N ASN A 495 3.04 31.05 7.07
CA ASN A 495 3.71 32.34 7.15
C ASN A 495 5.22 32.32 7.38
N LEU A 496 5.79 31.18 7.77
CA LEU A 496 7.23 31.04 8.03
C LEU A 496 7.91 30.28 6.90
N CYS A 497 9.13 30.65 6.53
CA CYS A 497 9.91 29.87 5.57
C CYS A 497 10.16 28.46 6.12
N ILE A 498 9.97 27.42 5.30
CA ILE A 498 10.39 26.06 5.61
C ILE A 498 11.77 25.84 5.01
N GLN A 499 12.72 25.49 5.88
CA GLN A 499 14.09 25.18 5.48
C GLN A 499 14.32 23.68 5.44
N MET A 500 15.15 23.24 4.48
CA MET A 500 15.64 21.88 4.42
C MET A 500 17.17 21.81 4.33
N LEU A 501 17.74 20.69 4.79
CA LEU A 501 19.13 20.35 4.53
C LEU A 501 19.24 19.43 3.30
N LEU A 502 19.97 19.89 2.27
CA LEU A 502 20.18 19.18 1.01
C LEU A 502 21.67 18.90 0.79
N ARG A 503 22.04 17.67 0.46
CA ARG A 503 23.39 17.32 0.05
C ARG A 503 23.50 17.51 -1.45
N GLY A 504 24.49 18.26 -1.94
CA GLY A 504 24.64 18.69 -3.34
C GLY A 504 24.15 17.70 -4.40
N ARG A 505 25.04 16.87 -4.95
CA ARG A 505 24.70 15.92 -6.02
C ARG A 505 23.90 14.69 -5.56
N ASN A 506 23.83 14.45 -4.25
CA ASN A 506 23.16 13.27 -3.70
C ASN A 506 21.74 13.60 -3.23
N THR A 507 21.30 14.85 -3.32
CA THR A 507 20.04 15.36 -2.75
C THR A 507 19.86 14.96 -1.27
N VAL A 508 18.97 14.00 -1.00
CA VAL A 508 18.75 13.41 0.33
C VAL A 508 19.33 11.99 0.45
N GLY A 509 19.75 11.38 -0.66
CA GLY A 509 20.25 10.00 -0.74
C GLY A 509 21.72 9.83 -0.31
N TYR A 510 22.27 8.64 -0.60
CA TYR A 510 23.62 8.26 -0.17
C TYR A 510 24.66 8.31 -1.30
N THR A 511 24.24 8.13 -2.55
CA THR A 511 25.10 8.13 -3.74
C THR A 511 24.79 9.33 -4.66
N PRO A 512 25.71 9.72 -5.56
CA PRO A 512 25.42 10.73 -6.58
C PRO A 512 24.30 10.30 -7.53
N TYR A 513 23.43 11.24 -7.93
CA TYR A 513 22.37 11.01 -8.91
C TYR A 513 22.59 11.84 -10.18
N PRO A 514 22.01 11.43 -11.32
CA PRO A 514 21.89 12.28 -12.50
C PRO A 514 21.19 13.61 -12.18
N THR A 515 21.51 14.66 -12.93
CA THR A 515 21.01 16.02 -12.67
C THR A 515 19.49 16.10 -12.83
N GLU A 516 18.90 15.28 -13.68
CA GLU A 516 17.45 15.18 -13.90
C GLU A 516 16.70 14.81 -12.62
N VAL A 517 17.29 13.94 -11.78
CA VAL A 517 16.71 13.57 -10.47
C VAL A 517 16.81 14.73 -9.50
N THR A 518 17.96 15.43 -9.48
CA THR A 518 18.18 16.61 -8.63
C THR A 518 17.21 17.74 -8.99
N ASP A 519 17.05 18.01 -10.28
CA ASP A 519 16.15 19.03 -10.80
C ASP A 519 14.70 18.74 -10.47
N ALA A 520 14.24 17.51 -10.71
CA ALA A 520 12.89 17.09 -10.38
C ALA A 520 12.64 17.15 -8.87
N PHE A 521 13.61 16.73 -8.05
CA PHE A 521 13.51 16.76 -6.59
C PHE A 521 13.38 18.20 -6.07
N VAL A 522 14.28 19.10 -6.47
CA VAL A 522 14.28 20.49 -6.01
C VAL A 522 13.01 21.21 -6.47
N LYS A 523 12.60 21.02 -7.73
CA LYS A 523 11.36 21.59 -8.25
C LYS A 523 10.14 21.11 -7.46
N GLU A 524 10.03 19.82 -7.19
CA GLU A 524 8.92 19.25 -6.42
C GLU A 524 8.95 19.70 -4.95
N ALA A 525 10.13 19.78 -4.33
CA ALA A 525 10.29 20.27 -2.95
C ALA A 525 9.87 21.73 -2.81
N ALA A 526 10.31 22.60 -3.73
CA ALA A 526 9.91 24.00 -3.76
C ALA A 526 8.39 24.15 -3.99
N ALA A 527 7.84 23.42 -4.97
CA ALA A 527 6.41 23.43 -5.26
C ALA A 527 5.55 22.89 -4.10
N THR A 528 6.08 21.93 -3.34
CA THR A 528 5.37 21.35 -2.18
C THR A 528 5.43 22.28 -0.96
N GLY A 529 6.55 22.99 -0.75
CA GLY A 529 6.60 24.00 0.29
C GLY A 529 7.96 24.35 0.90
N VAL A 530 9.08 23.82 0.41
CA VAL A 530 10.41 24.24 0.86
C VAL A 530 10.75 25.62 0.29
N ASP A 531 11.16 26.54 1.15
CA ASP A 531 11.52 27.92 0.76
C ASP A 531 13.04 28.18 0.85
N ILE A 532 13.75 27.47 1.72
CA ILE A 532 15.21 27.60 1.90
C ILE A 532 15.87 26.23 1.77
N PHE A 533 16.79 26.11 0.81
CA PHE A 533 17.60 24.92 0.60
C PHE A 533 19.00 25.18 1.14
N ARG A 534 19.33 24.62 2.31
CA ARG A 534 20.70 24.60 2.83
C ARG A 534 21.48 23.49 2.14
N ILE A 535 22.25 23.85 1.12
CA ILE A 535 23.03 22.96 0.28
C ILE A 535 24.43 22.82 0.85
N PHE A 536 24.91 21.59 1.04
CA PHE A 536 26.29 21.33 1.47
C PHE A 536 26.88 20.13 0.73
N ASP A 537 28.20 20.04 0.74
CA ASP A 537 28.95 18.86 0.33
C ASP A 537 29.76 18.30 1.51
N ALA A 538 29.96 16.98 1.53
CA ALA A 538 30.63 16.34 2.66
C ALA A 538 32.12 16.62 2.73
N LEU A 539 32.74 17.01 1.61
CA LEU A 539 34.15 17.36 1.46
C LEU A 539 34.37 18.85 1.15
N ASN A 540 33.31 19.68 1.25
CA ASN A 540 33.31 21.08 0.82
C ASN A 540 33.64 21.29 -0.68
N ASP A 541 33.37 20.30 -1.54
CA ASP A 541 33.56 20.43 -2.99
C ASP A 541 32.37 21.18 -3.63
N VAL A 542 32.59 22.44 -4.00
CA VAL A 542 31.57 23.30 -4.63
C VAL A 542 31.09 22.75 -5.97
N SER A 543 31.92 21.99 -6.69
CA SER A 543 31.51 21.36 -7.94
C SER A 543 30.40 20.32 -7.73
N GLN A 544 30.38 19.64 -6.58
CA GLN A 544 29.30 18.71 -6.20
C GLN A 544 28.05 19.44 -5.70
N MET A 545 28.17 20.68 -5.20
CA MET A 545 27.04 21.49 -4.76
C MET A 545 26.34 22.17 -5.94
N LYS A 546 27.09 22.54 -6.98
CA LYS A 546 26.62 23.35 -8.11
C LYS A 546 25.32 22.85 -8.77
N PRO A 547 25.12 21.54 -9.05
CA PRO A 547 23.86 21.08 -9.64
C PRO A 547 22.63 21.41 -8.81
N ALA A 548 22.71 21.26 -7.48
CA ALA A 548 21.62 21.61 -6.59
C ALA A 548 21.44 23.12 -6.47
N ILE A 549 22.53 23.91 -6.47
CA ILE A 549 22.47 25.37 -6.46
C ILE A 549 21.74 25.86 -7.72
N ASP A 550 22.15 25.39 -8.89
CA ASP A 550 21.55 25.76 -10.17
C ASP A 550 20.06 25.34 -10.22
N ALA A 551 19.72 24.17 -9.67
CA ALA A 551 18.33 23.71 -9.59
C ALA A 551 17.46 24.61 -8.71
N VAL A 552 17.97 25.07 -7.56
CA VAL A 552 17.26 25.99 -6.68
C VAL A 552 17.11 27.37 -7.32
N LEU A 553 18.18 27.88 -7.94
CA LEU A 553 18.14 29.16 -8.65
C LEU A 553 17.08 29.18 -9.77
N ARG A 554 16.93 28.07 -10.51
CA ARG A 554 15.88 27.91 -11.54
C ARG A 554 14.45 27.97 -10.99
N THR A 555 14.23 27.78 -9.68
CA THR A 555 12.88 27.86 -9.11
C THR A 555 12.37 29.31 -8.99
N GLU A 556 13.28 30.28 -8.95
CA GLU A 556 13.03 31.72 -8.73
C GLU A 556 12.23 32.08 -7.46
N THR A 557 11.85 31.08 -6.66
CA THR A 557 10.93 31.19 -5.52
C THR A 557 11.56 30.77 -4.21
N ALA A 558 12.68 30.03 -4.26
CA ALA A 558 13.39 29.53 -3.08
C ALA A 558 14.83 30.07 -2.99
N LEU A 559 15.37 30.09 -1.78
CA LEU A 559 16.74 30.51 -1.48
C LEU A 559 17.70 29.32 -1.52
N ALA A 560 18.75 29.45 -2.33
CA ALA A 560 19.98 28.67 -2.20
C ALA A 560 20.85 29.24 -1.05
N GLU A 561 20.83 28.58 0.11
CA GLU A 561 21.76 28.81 1.21
C GLU A 561 22.87 27.76 1.11
N VAL A 562 24.13 28.16 0.95
CA VAL A 562 25.21 27.20 0.63
C VAL A 562 26.21 27.15 1.77
N GLY A 563 26.41 25.94 2.30
CA GLY A 563 27.15 25.66 3.50
C GLY A 563 28.62 25.35 3.25
N LEU A 564 29.49 26.07 3.94
CA LEU A 564 30.85 25.61 4.24
C LEU A 564 30.81 24.79 5.54
N CYS A 565 31.25 23.54 5.49
CA CYS A 565 31.36 22.69 6.68
C CYS A 565 32.64 23.07 7.45
N TYR A 566 32.49 23.44 8.72
CA TYR A 566 33.60 23.81 9.59
C TYR A 566 34.22 22.58 10.26
N THR A 567 35.55 22.47 10.23
CA THR A 567 36.33 21.46 10.95
C THR A 567 37.69 22.01 11.35
N GLY A 568 38.42 21.31 12.22
CA GLY A 568 39.73 21.75 12.67
C GLY A 568 39.66 22.92 13.65
N ASP A 569 40.81 23.57 13.84
CA ASP A 569 40.97 24.67 14.78
C ASP A 569 41.57 25.89 14.09
N LEU A 570 40.70 26.78 13.62
CA LEU A 570 41.07 28.03 12.94
C LEU A 570 42.02 28.93 13.76
N LEU A 571 42.06 28.76 15.09
CA LEU A 571 42.90 29.55 15.99
C LEU A 571 44.20 28.85 16.37
N ASP A 572 44.35 27.56 16.07
CA ASP A 572 45.59 26.85 16.34
C ASP A 572 46.67 27.37 15.37
N PRO A 573 47.78 27.95 15.85
CA PRO A 573 48.88 28.38 14.99
C PRO A 573 49.53 27.23 14.21
N ALA A 574 49.30 25.96 14.61
CA ALA A 574 49.74 24.78 13.89
C ALA A 574 48.75 24.29 12.82
N GLU A 575 47.54 24.89 12.71
CA GLU A 575 46.60 24.54 11.65
C GLU A 575 47.08 25.06 10.30
N THR A 576 47.35 24.15 9.37
CA THR A 576 47.85 24.47 8.02
C THR A 576 46.85 24.17 6.91
N LEU A 577 45.77 23.42 7.21
CA LEU A 577 44.80 22.99 6.21
C LEU A 577 43.52 23.83 6.27
N TYR A 578 42.85 23.84 7.42
CA TYR A 578 41.58 24.53 7.62
C TYR A 578 41.78 25.97 8.14
N THR A 579 42.57 26.74 7.39
CA THR A 579 42.95 28.12 7.72
C THR A 579 41.84 29.12 7.38
N LEU A 580 42.02 30.40 7.75
CA LEU A 580 41.08 31.45 7.36
C LEU A 580 41.03 31.61 5.84
N ASP A 581 42.18 31.55 5.18
CA ASP A 581 42.28 31.68 3.73
C ASP A 581 41.53 30.54 3.02
N TYR A 582 41.63 29.31 3.52
CA TYR A 582 40.82 28.18 3.02
C TYR A 582 39.32 28.49 3.05
N TYR A 583 38.81 28.96 4.19
CA TYR A 583 37.38 29.26 4.31
C TYR A 583 36.95 30.46 3.46
N LEU A 584 37.82 31.46 3.26
CA LEU A 584 37.54 32.60 2.39
C LEU A 584 37.55 32.22 0.91
N GLU A 585 38.48 31.37 0.47
CA GLU A 585 38.51 30.83 -0.89
C GLU A 585 37.28 29.96 -1.18
N LEU A 586 36.91 29.10 -0.24
CA LEU A 586 35.69 28.31 -0.34
C LEU A 586 34.44 29.20 -0.41
N ALA A 587 34.35 30.23 0.43
CA ALA A 587 33.26 31.19 0.39
C ALA A 587 33.20 31.93 -0.96
N GLN A 588 34.34 32.33 -1.53
CA GLN A 588 34.40 32.94 -2.86
C GLN A 588 33.82 32.02 -3.94
N GLN A 589 34.20 30.74 -3.96
CA GLN A 589 33.65 29.76 -4.90
C GLN A 589 32.13 29.58 -4.71
N ILE A 590 31.66 29.59 -3.46
CA ILE A 590 30.23 29.51 -3.14
C ILE A 590 29.46 30.74 -3.66
N VAL A 591 30.00 31.94 -3.48
CA VAL A 591 29.41 33.18 -4.01
C VAL A 591 29.36 33.15 -5.53
N GLU A 592 30.44 32.74 -6.19
CA GLU A 592 30.52 32.59 -7.64
C GLU A 592 29.55 31.54 -8.19
N ALA A 593 29.23 30.50 -7.41
CA ALA A 593 28.23 29.51 -7.76
C ALA A 593 26.79 30.05 -7.72
N GLY A 594 26.57 31.25 -7.17
CA GLY A 594 25.27 31.92 -7.14
C GLY A 594 24.47 31.72 -5.85
N ALA A 595 25.13 31.43 -4.72
CA ALA A 595 24.45 31.38 -3.43
C ALA A 595 23.72 32.70 -3.11
N HIS A 596 22.59 32.61 -2.39
CA HIS A 596 21.93 33.79 -1.82
C HIS A 596 22.39 34.04 -0.38
N ILE A 597 22.74 32.98 0.36
CA ILE A 597 23.17 33.03 1.76
C ILE A 597 24.40 32.13 1.91
N LEU A 598 25.42 32.60 2.64
CA LEU A 598 26.55 31.78 3.08
C LEU A 598 26.22 31.13 4.42
N ALA A 599 26.25 29.80 4.51
CA ALA A 599 26.06 29.10 5.77
C ALA A 599 27.38 28.60 6.33
N ILE A 600 27.65 28.85 7.62
CA ILE A 600 28.71 28.17 8.37
C ILE A 600 28.06 26.96 9.03
N LYS A 601 28.39 25.77 8.55
CA LYS A 601 27.88 24.51 9.10
C LYS A 601 28.93 23.87 10.02
N ASP A 602 28.86 24.18 11.31
CA ASP A 602 29.65 23.52 12.35
C ASP A 602 28.91 22.28 12.89
N MET A 603 28.94 21.20 12.11
CA MET A 603 28.19 19.96 12.36
C MET A 603 28.60 19.20 13.63
N ALA A 604 29.76 19.51 14.22
CA ALA A 604 30.27 18.83 15.41
C ALA A 604 30.30 19.73 16.65
N GLY A 605 30.15 21.05 16.50
CA GLY A 605 30.27 21.98 17.63
C GLY A 605 31.72 22.30 17.97
N LEU A 606 32.56 22.48 16.94
CA LEU A 606 33.99 22.74 17.04
C LEU A 606 34.31 24.24 17.05
N LEU A 607 33.44 25.06 16.47
CA LEU A 607 33.69 26.48 16.31
C LEU A 607 33.69 27.13 17.69
N ARG A 608 34.84 27.66 18.10
CA ARG A 608 35.00 28.34 19.40
C ARG A 608 34.59 29.82 19.28
N PRO A 609 34.24 30.51 20.36
CA PRO A 609 33.74 31.89 20.29
C PRO A 609 34.69 32.85 19.55
N ALA A 610 35.98 32.83 19.87
CA ALA A 610 36.96 33.66 19.18
C ALA A 610 37.17 33.28 17.70
N ALA A 611 37.01 31.99 17.36
CA ALA A 611 37.10 31.51 15.98
C ALA A 611 35.87 31.97 15.18
N ALA A 612 34.68 31.91 15.79
CA ALA A 612 33.44 32.40 15.20
C ALA A 612 33.50 33.90 14.93
N ALA A 613 33.95 34.70 15.90
CA ALA A 613 34.11 36.13 15.70
C ALA A 613 35.09 36.45 14.56
N LYS A 614 36.23 35.74 14.49
CA LYS A 614 37.22 35.91 13.42
C LYS A 614 36.66 35.54 12.05
N LEU A 615 36.03 34.37 11.93
CA LEU A 615 35.50 33.85 10.66
C LEU A 615 34.32 34.68 10.16
N VAL A 616 33.33 34.95 11.01
CA VAL A 616 32.14 35.75 10.66
C VAL A 616 32.56 37.14 10.22
N LYS A 617 33.41 37.83 11.00
CA LYS A 617 33.89 39.16 10.63
C LYS A 617 34.56 39.16 9.26
N ALA A 618 35.45 38.20 9.01
CA ALA A 618 36.15 38.10 7.72
C ALA A 618 35.18 37.82 6.55
N LEU A 619 34.19 36.95 6.74
CA LEU A 619 33.17 36.68 5.72
C LEU A 619 32.32 37.93 5.44
N ARG A 620 31.87 38.64 6.49
CA ARG A 620 31.06 39.85 6.33
C ARG A 620 31.85 41.01 5.71
N GLU A 621 33.15 41.11 5.94
CA GLU A 621 34.00 42.14 5.33
C GLU A 621 34.29 41.87 3.84
N ARG A 622 34.33 40.59 3.44
CA ARG A 622 34.70 40.16 2.08
C ARG A 622 33.52 39.97 1.14
N PHE A 623 32.35 39.59 1.65
CA PHE A 623 31.19 39.20 0.85
C PHE A 623 29.94 39.98 1.25
N ASP A 624 29.12 40.31 0.24
CA ASP A 624 27.86 41.03 0.42
C ASP A 624 26.70 40.11 0.86
N LEU A 625 26.88 38.79 0.78
CA LEU A 625 25.85 37.82 1.17
C LEU A 625 25.66 37.80 2.70
N PRO A 626 24.43 37.57 3.18
CA PRO A 626 24.19 37.28 4.59
C PRO A 626 24.89 35.97 5.00
N VAL A 627 25.33 35.92 6.26
CA VAL A 627 25.98 34.76 6.88
C VAL A 627 25.04 34.13 7.90
N HIS A 628 24.80 32.83 7.76
CA HIS A 628 23.97 32.02 8.64
C HIS A 628 24.83 31.00 9.40
N LEU A 629 24.91 31.10 10.73
CA LEU A 629 25.69 30.17 11.55
C LEU A 629 24.83 29.04 12.13
N HIS A 630 25.26 27.82 11.86
CA HIS A 630 24.74 26.60 12.45
C HIS A 630 25.84 25.91 13.28
N THR A 631 25.54 25.54 14.53
CA THR A 631 26.46 24.78 15.40
C THR A 631 25.70 23.82 16.32
N HIS A 632 26.41 22.84 16.89
CA HIS A 632 25.88 21.87 17.85
C HIS A 632 26.51 22.09 19.23
N ASP A 633 25.72 22.05 20.30
CA ASP A 633 26.16 22.34 21.67
C ASP A 633 26.83 21.14 22.38
N THR A 634 27.58 20.31 21.64
CA THR A 634 28.14 19.03 22.11
C THR A 634 29.05 19.22 23.32
N ALA A 635 29.81 20.31 23.32
CA ALA A 635 30.71 20.71 24.40
C ALA A 635 30.01 21.55 25.50
N GLY A 636 28.75 21.96 25.31
CA GLY A 636 27.95 22.73 26.28
C GLY A 636 28.31 24.21 26.38
N GLY A 637 29.06 24.74 25.41
CA GLY A 637 29.53 26.14 25.39
C GLY A 637 29.12 26.93 24.15
N GLN A 638 28.31 26.36 23.25
CA GLN A 638 28.09 26.97 21.93
C GLN A 638 27.13 28.15 21.94
N LEU A 639 26.39 28.38 23.02
CA LEU A 639 25.71 29.67 23.21
C LEU A 639 26.71 30.85 23.19
N ALA A 640 27.89 30.68 23.79
CA ALA A 640 28.93 31.71 23.75
C ALA A 640 29.48 31.93 22.33
N THR A 641 29.51 30.87 21.52
CA THR A 641 29.88 30.95 20.10
C THR A 641 28.86 31.72 19.29
N LEU A 642 27.56 31.47 19.52
CA LEU A 642 26.49 32.24 18.89
C LEU A 642 26.59 33.71 19.27
N MET A 643 26.77 34.04 20.55
CA MET A 643 26.93 35.43 21.00
C MET A 643 28.14 36.12 20.34
N ALA A 644 29.30 35.44 20.29
CA ALA A 644 30.49 36.00 19.64
C ALA A 644 30.32 36.20 18.13
N ALA A 645 29.58 35.31 17.46
CA ALA A 645 29.21 35.47 16.06
C ALA A 645 28.23 36.64 15.84
N ILE A 646 27.27 36.81 16.74
CA ILE A 646 26.28 37.90 16.74
C ILE A 646 26.96 39.25 16.93
N ASP A 647 27.91 39.35 17.86
CA ASP A 647 28.72 40.55 18.07
C ASP A 647 29.62 40.87 16.86
N ALA A 648 30.09 39.83 16.15
CA ALA A 648 30.78 39.97 14.86
C ALA A 648 29.83 40.24 13.68
N GLY A 649 28.52 40.26 13.94
CA GLY A 649 27.47 40.68 13.02
C GLY A 649 26.81 39.57 12.21
N VAL A 650 26.94 38.29 12.58
CA VAL A 650 26.27 37.19 11.86
C VAL A 650 24.79 37.49 11.67
N ASP A 651 24.26 37.24 10.47
CA ASP A 651 22.95 37.71 10.06
C ASP A 651 21.83 36.76 10.53
N ALA A 652 22.12 35.45 10.64
CA ALA A 652 21.19 34.45 11.19
C ALA A 652 21.89 33.35 12.00
N VAL A 653 21.16 32.72 12.93
CA VAL A 653 21.63 31.57 13.73
C VAL A 653 20.58 30.48 13.90
N ASP A 654 21.04 29.23 14.01
CA ASP A 654 20.19 28.07 14.31
C ASP A 654 20.10 27.80 15.83
N VAL A 655 18.89 27.52 16.32
CA VAL A 655 18.60 27.11 17.71
C VAL A 655 17.54 26.01 17.75
N ALA A 656 17.39 25.34 18.90
CA ALA A 656 16.30 24.41 19.15
C ALA A 656 15.51 24.81 20.42
N SER A 657 14.24 24.41 20.48
CA SER A 657 13.42 24.48 21.70
C SER A 657 14.15 23.85 22.88
N ALA A 658 14.13 24.47 24.06
CA ALA A 658 15.02 24.07 25.17
C ALA A 658 14.93 22.58 25.56
N PRO A 659 13.74 21.94 25.66
CA PRO A 659 13.64 20.50 25.91
C PRO A 659 14.26 19.63 24.81
N MET A 660 14.51 20.17 23.63
CA MET A 660 15.09 19.52 22.45
C MET A 660 16.48 20.08 22.09
N ALA A 661 17.07 20.90 22.96
CA ALA A 661 18.36 21.55 22.75
C ALA A 661 19.48 20.93 23.61
N GLY A 662 20.70 21.42 23.39
CA GLY A 662 21.88 21.06 24.17
C GLY A 662 22.48 19.71 23.80
N THR A 663 23.68 19.45 24.32
CA THR A 663 24.47 18.25 23.98
C THR A 663 24.62 18.11 22.47
N THR A 664 24.29 16.99 21.85
CA THR A 664 24.43 16.81 20.40
C THR A 664 23.45 17.64 19.57
N SER A 665 22.50 18.37 20.16
CA SER A 665 21.56 19.27 19.47
C SER A 665 22.08 20.72 19.43
N GLN A 666 21.32 21.64 18.82
CA GLN A 666 21.63 23.06 18.79
C GLN A 666 21.57 23.73 20.19
N PRO A 667 22.15 24.94 20.36
CA PRO A 667 21.91 25.77 21.54
C PRO A 667 20.42 26.08 21.76
N SER A 668 20.06 26.35 23.02
CA SER A 668 18.67 26.64 23.42
C SER A 668 18.17 27.98 22.86
N ALA A 669 16.99 27.93 22.24
CA ALA A 669 16.28 29.10 21.73
C ALA A 669 15.91 30.08 22.85
N SER A 670 15.35 29.59 23.97
CA SER A 670 14.96 30.47 25.09
C SER A 670 16.18 31.10 25.76
N ALA A 671 17.30 30.37 25.85
CA ALA A 671 18.55 30.93 26.37
C ALA A 671 19.11 32.04 25.46
N LEU A 672 19.11 31.83 24.14
CA LEU A 672 19.56 32.85 23.19
C LEU A 672 18.65 34.07 23.19
N VAL A 673 17.34 33.88 23.10
CA VAL A 673 16.35 34.99 23.14
C VAL A 673 16.50 35.81 24.42
N ALA A 674 16.65 35.15 25.57
CA ALA A 674 16.89 35.84 26.83
C ALA A 674 18.23 36.61 26.85
N ALA A 675 19.28 36.07 26.22
CA ALA A 675 20.59 36.72 26.13
C ALA A 675 20.60 37.94 25.20
N LEU A 676 19.72 37.96 24.19
CA LEU A 676 19.60 39.06 23.22
C LEU A 676 18.62 40.15 23.65
N ALA A 677 17.74 39.87 24.62
CA ALA A 677 16.73 40.81 25.08
C ALA A 677 17.36 42.14 25.50
N HIS A 678 16.81 43.24 24.98
CA HIS A 678 17.28 44.61 25.26
C HIS A 678 18.71 44.92 24.77
N THR A 679 19.23 44.14 23.82
CA THR A 679 20.48 44.44 23.10
C THR A 679 20.18 45.05 21.72
N GLU A 680 21.20 45.58 21.04
CA GLU A 680 21.04 46.08 19.66
C GLU A 680 20.65 44.96 18.68
N ARG A 681 21.09 43.72 18.96
CA ARG A 681 20.87 42.54 18.10
C ARG A 681 19.64 41.72 18.51
N ASP A 682 18.73 42.29 19.32
CA ASP A 682 17.49 41.63 19.76
C ASP A 682 16.70 41.07 18.55
N SER A 683 16.32 39.78 18.60
CA SER A 683 15.58 39.11 17.53
C SER A 683 14.12 39.53 17.45
N GLY A 684 13.61 40.22 18.48
CA GLY A 684 12.20 40.63 18.57
C GLY A 684 11.22 39.48 18.85
N ILE A 685 11.72 38.27 19.11
CA ILE A 685 10.91 37.12 19.53
C ILE A 685 10.64 37.24 21.04
N PRO A 686 9.37 37.27 21.50
CA PRO A 686 9.08 37.28 22.93
C PRO A 686 9.55 36.00 23.61
N LEU A 687 10.22 36.12 24.76
CA LEU A 687 10.67 34.96 25.55
C LEU A 687 9.48 34.06 25.98
N ASP A 688 8.35 34.67 26.34
CA ASP A 688 7.13 33.94 26.70
C ASP A 688 6.59 33.09 25.54
N SER A 689 6.72 33.58 24.28
CA SER A 689 6.29 32.83 23.09
C SER A 689 7.09 31.54 22.89
N VAL A 690 8.41 31.56 23.09
CA VAL A 690 9.26 30.37 22.93
C VAL A 690 9.10 29.41 24.12
N THR A 691 9.01 29.94 25.34
CA THR A 691 8.85 29.11 26.55
C THR A 691 7.47 28.46 26.63
N ALA A 692 6.42 29.07 26.07
CA ALA A 692 5.08 28.49 26.00
C ALA A 692 5.02 27.16 25.21
N LEU A 693 5.99 26.89 24.33
CA LEU A 693 6.08 25.66 23.55
C LEU A 693 6.91 24.56 24.23
N GLU A 694 7.67 24.89 25.28
CA GLU A 694 8.55 23.93 25.96
C GLU A 694 7.79 22.75 26.60
N PRO A 695 6.65 22.95 27.32
CA PRO A 695 5.90 21.82 27.88
C PRO A 695 5.44 20.81 26.83
N TYR A 696 5.14 21.26 25.61
CA TYR A 696 4.80 20.40 24.49
C TYR A 696 6.00 19.55 24.05
N TRP A 697 7.15 20.19 23.81
CA TRP A 697 8.35 19.51 23.36
C TRP A 697 8.93 18.57 24.42
N GLU A 698 8.79 18.90 25.70
CA GLU A 698 9.12 18.00 26.80
C GLU A 698 8.25 16.73 26.75
N ALA A 699 6.93 16.89 26.59
CA ALA A 699 6.02 15.76 26.46
C ALA A 699 6.30 14.90 25.22
N VAL A 700 6.62 15.53 24.07
CA VAL A 700 7.09 14.82 22.88
C VAL A 700 8.32 13.98 23.23
N ARG A 701 9.37 14.59 23.78
CA ARG A 701 10.63 13.90 24.13
C ARG A 701 10.40 12.70 25.07
N GLN A 702 9.53 12.83 26.07
CA GLN A 702 9.16 11.74 26.97
C GLN A 702 8.45 10.56 26.27
N VAL A 703 7.61 10.85 25.28
CA VAL A 703 6.97 9.82 24.44
C VAL A 703 7.99 9.07 23.59
N TYR A 704 9.05 9.74 23.14
CA TYR A 704 10.13 9.17 22.34
C TYR A 704 11.32 8.63 23.15
N ALA A 705 11.21 8.50 24.47
CA ALA A 705 12.28 8.02 25.35
C ALA A 705 13.01 6.73 24.89
N PRO A 706 12.36 5.72 24.27
CA PRO A 706 13.06 4.53 23.75
C PRO A 706 14.10 4.83 22.65
N PHE A 707 14.04 6.01 22.05
CA PHE A 707 14.95 6.45 20.98
C PHE A 707 15.97 7.48 21.47
N GLU A 708 16.02 7.73 22.78
CA GLU A 708 17.03 8.62 23.34
C GLU A 708 18.43 8.11 23.07
N SER A 709 19.19 8.94 22.38
CA SER A 709 20.54 8.63 21.90
C SER A 709 21.52 9.77 22.12
N GLY A 710 21.03 10.92 22.60
CA GLY A 710 21.86 12.05 23.02
C GLY A 710 22.81 11.69 24.16
N LEU A 711 23.86 12.49 24.30
CA LEU A 711 24.79 12.32 25.41
C LEU A 711 24.09 12.67 26.75
N PRO A 712 24.42 11.98 27.85
CA PRO A 712 23.86 12.31 29.17
C PRO A 712 24.31 13.69 29.68
N GLY A 713 25.32 14.29 29.06
CA GLY A 713 25.80 15.64 29.33
C GLY A 713 26.86 16.09 28.33
N PRO A 714 27.34 17.33 28.42
CA PRO A 714 28.35 17.87 27.52
C PRO A 714 29.70 17.12 27.60
N THR A 715 30.46 17.12 26.51
CA THR A 715 31.81 16.53 26.46
C THR A 715 32.79 17.38 25.65
N GLY A 716 33.96 17.65 26.24
CA GLY A 716 35.07 18.32 25.54
C GLY A 716 35.86 17.40 24.61
N ARG A 717 35.62 16.07 24.64
CA ARG A 717 36.30 15.10 23.76
C ARG A 717 36.01 15.36 22.28
N VAL A 718 34.91 16.05 21.98
CA VAL A 718 34.52 16.45 20.61
C VAL A 718 35.60 17.28 19.91
N TYR A 719 36.38 18.08 20.64
CA TYR A 719 37.48 18.85 20.06
C TYR A 719 38.68 17.99 19.62
N LYS A 720 38.73 16.71 20.02
CA LYS A 720 39.76 15.75 19.60
C LYS A 720 39.27 14.85 18.47
N HIS A 721 38.10 14.23 18.64
CA HIS A 721 37.59 13.25 17.69
C HIS A 721 36.74 13.86 16.57
N GLU A 722 36.21 15.08 16.78
CA GLU A 722 35.45 15.82 15.77
C GLU A 722 34.28 15.02 15.17
N ILE A 723 33.60 14.21 16.00
CA ILE A 723 32.46 13.39 15.56
C ILE A 723 31.22 14.28 15.60
N PRO A 724 30.48 14.42 14.48
CA PRO A 724 29.22 15.17 14.45
C PRO A 724 28.17 14.59 15.38
N GLY A 725 27.26 15.43 15.88
CA GLY A 725 26.24 15.03 16.85
C GLY A 725 25.47 13.77 16.44
N GLY A 726 24.85 13.78 15.25
CA GLY A 726 24.11 12.62 14.74
C GLY A 726 24.96 11.37 14.49
N GLN A 727 26.23 11.53 14.11
CA GLN A 727 27.15 10.38 13.94
C GLN A 727 27.55 9.79 15.29
N LEU A 728 27.72 10.62 16.33
CA LEU A 728 28.12 10.17 17.66
C LEU A 728 27.07 9.24 18.26
N SER A 729 25.80 9.62 18.18
CA SER A 729 24.65 8.81 18.60
C SER A 729 24.61 7.47 17.85
N ASN A 730 24.77 7.48 16.52
CA ASN A 730 24.77 6.28 15.69
C ASN A 730 25.96 5.35 15.97
N LEU A 731 27.17 5.91 16.02
CA LEU A 731 28.42 5.16 16.24
C LEU A 731 28.40 4.44 17.58
N ARG A 732 27.80 5.05 18.61
CA ARG A 732 27.63 4.43 19.93
C ARG A 732 26.71 3.21 19.89
N GLN A 733 25.59 3.32 19.19
CA GLN A 733 24.68 2.17 19.00
C GLN A 733 25.34 1.04 18.20
N GLN A 734 26.10 1.37 17.16
CA GLN A 734 26.89 0.40 16.40
C GLN A 734 27.96 -0.28 17.27
N ALA A 735 28.69 0.49 18.09
CA ALA A 735 29.67 -0.06 19.03
C ALA A 735 29.01 -1.02 20.04
N ILE A 736 27.84 -0.68 20.58
CA ILE A 736 27.07 -1.57 21.47
C ILE A 736 26.69 -2.87 20.75
N ALA A 737 26.16 -2.79 19.53
CA ALA A 737 25.77 -3.95 18.74
C ALA A 737 26.96 -4.89 18.43
N LEU A 738 28.17 -4.34 18.28
CA LEU A 738 29.41 -5.08 18.05
C LEU A 738 30.11 -5.54 19.34
N GLY A 739 29.51 -5.30 20.52
CA GLY A 739 30.12 -5.66 21.81
C GLY A 739 31.25 -4.73 22.28
N LEU A 740 31.49 -3.62 21.56
CA LEU A 740 32.51 -2.60 21.85
C LEU A 740 31.99 -1.43 22.70
N GLY A 741 30.72 -1.45 23.12
CA GLY A 741 30.09 -0.34 23.83
C GLY A 741 30.80 0.11 25.12
N HIS A 742 31.49 -0.81 25.80
CA HIS A 742 32.27 -0.54 27.02
C HIS A 742 33.67 0.03 26.73
N GLN A 743 34.08 0.11 25.47
CA GLN A 743 35.36 0.68 25.01
C GLN A 743 35.13 1.86 24.07
N PHE A 744 34.03 2.60 24.25
CA PHE A 744 33.66 3.65 23.30
C PHE A 744 34.70 4.77 23.24
N GLU A 745 35.38 5.08 24.34
CA GLU A 745 36.48 6.03 24.39
C GLU A 745 37.64 5.62 23.46
N LYS A 746 37.89 4.31 23.32
CA LYS A 746 38.86 3.76 22.37
C LYS A 746 38.38 3.94 20.94
N VAL A 747 37.07 3.81 20.67
CA VAL A 747 36.48 4.09 19.36
C VAL A 747 36.63 5.57 19.01
N GLU A 748 36.40 6.48 19.96
CA GLU A 748 36.60 7.93 19.74
C GLU A 748 38.07 8.28 19.45
N ASP A 749 39.01 7.68 20.20
CA ASP A 749 40.45 7.88 19.98
C ASP A 749 40.88 7.31 18.63
N MET A 750 40.36 6.13 18.25
CA MET A 750 40.59 5.53 16.94
C MET A 750 39.93 6.33 15.81
N TYR A 751 38.79 6.97 16.05
CA TYR A 751 38.14 7.86 15.09
C TYR A 751 39.01 9.09 14.80
N ALA A 752 39.64 9.66 15.83
CA ALA A 752 40.63 10.73 15.64
C ALA A 752 41.85 10.25 14.83
N ALA A 753 42.30 9.00 15.05
CA ALA A 753 43.39 8.40 14.26
C ALA A 753 42.98 8.15 12.80
N ALA A 754 41.83 7.51 12.58
CA ALA A 754 41.24 7.28 11.27
C ALA A 754 41.08 8.61 10.49
N ASN A 755 40.62 9.68 11.14
CA ASN A 755 40.56 11.01 10.53
C ASN A 755 41.92 11.47 9.99
N ARG A 756 43.01 11.31 10.77
CA ARG A 756 44.37 11.66 10.30
C ARG A 756 44.82 10.79 9.13
N ILE A 757 44.64 9.48 9.23
CA ILE A 757 45.05 8.48 8.22
C ILE A 757 44.33 8.75 6.89
N LEU A 758 43.05 9.13 6.95
CA LEU A 758 42.20 9.41 5.80
C LEU A 758 42.42 10.80 5.19
N GLY A 759 43.44 11.56 5.62
CA GLY A 759 43.75 12.88 5.06
C GLY A 759 42.97 14.05 5.68
N ARG A 760 42.47 13.87 6.91
CA ARG A 760 41.69 14.86 7.68
C ARG A 760 40.47 15.41 6.92
N PRO A 761 39.54 14.58 6.39
CA PRO A 761 38.35 15.09 5.71
C PRO A 761 37.48 15.96 6.63
N THR A 762 36.68 16.86 6.04
CA THR A 762 35.48 17.36 6.72
C THR A 762 34.56 16.19 7.01
N LYS A 763 34.07 16.09 8.25
CA LYS A 763 33.34 14.90 8.72
C LYS A 763 31.88 15.25 8.89
N VAL A 764 31.09 14.95 7.88
CA VAL A 764 29.63 15.07 7.89
C VAL A 764 29.08 13.95 7.01
N THR A 765 27.80 13.61 7.11
CA THR A 765 27.29 12.47 6.32
C THR A 765 27.51 12.68 4.80
N PRO A 766 28.11 11.72 4.07
CA PRO A 766 28.52 10.38 4.50
C PRO A 766 30.01 10.23 4.92
N SER A 767 30.87 11.23 4.80
CA SER A 767 32.30 11.13 5.17
C SER A 767 32.51 10.81 6.66
N SER A 768 31.66 11.32 7.57
CA SER A 768 31.72 10.96 8.99
C SER A 768 31.44 9.47 9.24
N LYS A 769 30.61 8.84 8.40
CA LYS A 769 30.37 7.39 8.45
C LYS A 769 31.62 6.63 8.00
N VAL A 770 32.29 7.06 6.92
CA VAL A 770 33.52 6.43 6.44
C VAL A 770 34.58 6.37 7.55
N VAL A 771 34.80 7.50 8.23
CA VAL A 771 35.74 7.55 9.37
C VAL A 771 35.28 6.65 10.52
N GLY A 772 33.97 6.60 10.78
CA GLY A 772 33.36 5.75 11.81
C GLY A 772 33.49 4.25 11.56
N ASP A 773 33.20 3.81 10.33
CA ASP A 773 33.32 2.42 9.90
C ASP A 773 34.77 1.93 10.05
N LEU A 774 35.74 2.76 9.62
CA LEU A 774 37.16 2.46 9.81
C LEU A 774 37.52 2.37 11.30
N ALA A 775 37.08 3.34 12.10
CA ALA A 775 37.38 3.37 13.52
C ALA A 775 36.85 2.13 14.27
N LEU A 776 35.60 1.75 14.01
CA LEU A 776 35.01 0.53 14.58
C LEU A 776 35.75 -0.72 14.13
N HIS A 777 36.09 -0.82 12.85
CA HIS A 777 36.82 -1.96 12.32
C HIS A 777 38.19 -2.12 12.99
N LEU A 778 38.98 -1.03 13.06
CA LEU A 778 40.31 -1.04 13.66
C LEU A 778 40.26 -1.36 15.17
N VAL A 779 39.25 -0.86 15.90
CA VAL A 779 39.06 -1.25 17.31
C VAL A 779 38.69 -2.73 17.43
N ALA A 780 37.81 -3.26 16.56
CA ALA A 780 37.36 -4.63 16.59
C ALA A 780 38.50 -5.64 16.37
N VAL A 781 39.43 -5.34 15.47
CA VAL A 781 40.60 -6.20 15.18
C VAL A 781 41.80 -5.90 16.07
N GLY A 782 41.72 -4.89 16.93
CA GLY A 782 42.82 -4.48 17.80
C GLY A 782 44.04 -3.93 17.04
N ALA A 783 43.81 -3.29 15.90
CA ALA A 783 44.87 -2.75 15.05
C ALA A 783 45.64 -1.60 15.72
N ASP A 784 46.94 -1.54 15.44
CA ASP A 784 47.75 -0.33 15.67
C ASP A 784 47.48 0.66 14.52
N PRO A 785 46.99 1.89 14.81
CA PRO A 785 46.70 2.87 13.78
C PRO A 785 47.93 3.26 12.94
N ASP A 786 49.13 3.26 13.51
CA ASP A 786 50.34 3.64 12.79
C ASP A 786 50.76 2.52 11.83
N ASP A 787 50.68 1.25 12.26
CA ASP A 787 50.90 0.10 11.36
C ASP A 787 49.86 0.02 10.26
N PHE A 788 48.58 0.28 10.56
CA PHE A 788 47.54 0.34 9.53
C PHE A 788 47.81 1.44 8.49
N ALA A 789 48.28 2.62 8.92
CA ALA A 789 48.62 3.72 8.02
C ALA A 789 49.80 3.38 7.11
N GLU A 790 50.80 2.67 7.61
CA GLU A 790 51.96 2.25 6.81
C GLU A 790 51.66 1.03 5.93
N ASN A 791 50.85 0.10 6.43
CA ASN A 791 50.64 -1.24 5.87
C ASN A 791 49.15 -1.62 5.74
N PRO A 792 48.30 -0.83 5.05
CA PRO A 792 46.86 -1.12 4.97
C PRO A 792 46.53 -2.46 4.30
N GLN A 793 47.44 -3.00 3.48
CA GLN A 793 47.29 -4.30 2.83
C GLN A 793 47.31 -5.49 3.81
N ASN A 794 47.74 -5.27 5.06
CA ASN A 794 47.74 -6.31 6.11
C ASN A 794 46.37 -6.44 6.79
N TYR A 795 45.40 -5.57 6.46
CA TYR A 795 44.11 -5.47 7.11
C TYR A 795 42.98 -5.54 6.08
N ASP A 796 41.82 -6.03 6.52
CA ASP A 796 40.60 -5.82 5.78
C ASP A 796 40.23 -4.33 5.85
N VAL A 797 39.78 -3.75 4.74
CA VAL A 797 39.39 -2.34 4.69
C VAL A 797 37.90 -2.26 4.34
N PRO A 798 37.07 -1.56 5.13
CA PRO A 798 35.65 -1.43 4.84
C PRO A 798 35.38 -0.85 3.44
N ASP A 799 34.33 -1.33 2.78
CA ASP A 799 33.95 -0.87 1.43
C ASP A 799 33.70 0.64 1.37
N SER A 800 33.15 1.23 2.43
CA SER A 800 32.95 2.69 2.52
C SER A 800 34.26 3.47 2.48
N VAL A 801 35.34 2.93 3.03
CA VAL A 801 36.70 3.52 2.98
C VAL A 801 37.32 3.31 1.61
N ILE A 802 37.11 2.15 0.98
CA ILE A 802 37.59 1.87 -0.38
C ILE A 802 36.93 2.83 -1.38
N GLY A 803 35.60 3.01 -1.30
CA GLY A 803 34.87 3.92 -2.16
C GLY A 803 35.25 5.38 -1.96
N PHE A 804 35.39 5.80 -0.70
CA PHE A 804 35.93 7.12 -0.38
C PHE A 804 37.31 7.34 -1.00
N MET A 805 38.26 6.41 -0.80
CA MET A 805 39.62 6.51 -1.37
C MET A 805 39.62 6.50 -2.89
N ALA A 806 38.62 5.90 -3.53
CA ALA A 806 38.47 5.92 -4.97
C ALA A 806 37.89 7.25 -5.52
N GLY A 807 37.52 8.20 -4.65
CA GLY A 807 36.97 9.51 -5.04
C GLY A 807 35.45 9.53 -5.22
N GLU A 808 34.71 8.55 -4.69
CA GLU A 808 33.25 8.47 -4.84
C GLU A 808 32.51 9.69 -4.26
N LEU A 809 33.10 10.36 -3.26
CA LEU A 809 32.52 11.52 -2.57
C LEU A 809 33.03 12.88 -3.08
N GLY A 810 33.79 12.91 -4.18
CA GLY A 810 34.51 14.10 -4.63
C GLY A 810 35.95 14.14 -4.14
N ASP A 811 36.60 15.30 -4.25
CA ASP A 811 38.00 15.49 -3.89
C ASP A 811 38.21 16.08 -2.49
N LEU A 812 39.34 15.72 -1.86
CA LEU A 812 39.69 16.23 -0.53
C LEU A 812 40.31 17.62 -0.59
N PRO A 813 39.93 18.54 0.32
CA PRO A 813 40.54 19.87 0.43
C PRO A 813 42.07 19.84 0.56
N GLY A 814 42.61 18.89 1.32
CA GLY A 814 44.06 18.75 1.56
C GLY A 814 44.78 17.86 0.55
N GLY A 815 44.10 17.40 -0.50
CA GLY A 815 44.57 16.33 -1.37
C GLY A 815 44.50 14.94 -0.70
N TRP A 816 44.76 13.91 -1.51
CA TRP A 816 44.70 12.53 -1.07
C TRP A 816 45.98 12.08 -0.35
N PRO A 817 45.90 11.28 0.73
CA PRO A 817 47.07 10.81 1.47
C PRO A 817 47.82 9.74 0.66
N GLU A 818 48.95 10.10 0.05
CA GLU A 818 49.85 9.15 -0.63
C GLU A 818 51.08 8.84 0.24
N PRO A 819 51.60 7.59 0.23
CA PRO A 819 51.21 6.46 -0.63
C PRO A 819 50.04 5.61 -0.08
N PHE A 820 49.37 6.04 1.00
CA PHE A 820 48.30 5.26 1.65
C PHE A 820 47.15 4.93 0.70
N ARG A 821 46.63 5.92 -0.03
CA ARG A 821 45.56 5.73 -1.03
C ARG A 821 45.96 4.70 -2.08
N THR A 822 47.16 4.83 -2.66
CA THR A 822 47.67 3.87 -3.65
C THR A 822 47.68 2.44 -3.09
N LYS A 823 48.13 2.25 -1.85
CA LYS A 823 48.15 0.93 -1.20
C LYS A 823 46.74 0.38 -0.93
N VAL A 824 45.81 1.20 -0.44
CA VAL A 824 44.42 0.78 -0.16
C VAL A 824 43.69 0.32 -1.42
N LEU A 825 43.96 0.95 -2.56
CA LEU A 825 43.31 0.66 -3.85
C LEU A 825 44.03 -0.42 -4.65
N GLN A 826 45.22 -0.86 -4.24
CA GLN A 826 46.00 -1.84 -4.98
C GLN A 826 45.21 -3.16 -5.17
N GLY A 827 45.06 -3.59 -6.43
CA GLY A 827 44.31 -4.80 -6.79
C GLY A 827 42.78 -4.65 -6.70
N LYS A 828 42.26 -3.47 -6.38
CA LYS A 828 40.82 -3.18 -6.32
C LYS A 828 40.38 -2.46 -7.58
N SER A 829 39.21 -2.82 -8.10
CA SER A 829 38.59 -2.16 -9.27
C SER A 829 37.21 -1.67 -8.88
N PRO A 830 37.12 -0.66 -8.03
CA PRO A 830 35.85 -0.23 -7.48
C PRO A 830 35.04 0.47 -8.58
N LYS A 831 33.77 0.06 -8.75
CA LYS A 831 32.90 0.52 -9.83
C LYS A 831 32.04 1.68 -9.35
N PHE A 832 32.29 2.88 -9.88
CA PHE A 832 31.46 4.06 -9.64
C PHE A 832 31.02 4.67 -10.96
N GLY A 833 29.76 5.02 -11.04
CA GLY A 833 29.18 5.65 -12.21
C GLY A 833 27.75 6.07 -11.92
N LEU A 834 27.32 7.15 -12.57
CA LEU A 834 25.91 7.52 -12.53
C LEU A 834 25.10 6.46 -13.26
N THR A 835 24.11 5.90 -12.58
CA THR A 835 23.10 5.08 -13.26
C THR A 835 22.17 6.01 -14.02
N ALA A 836 22.09 5.86 -15.34
CA ALA A 836 21.20 6.66 -16.17
C ALA A 836 19.74 6.46 -15.75
N VAL A 837 18.95 7.53 -15.80
CA VAL A 837 17.50 7.46 -15.58
C VAL A 837 16.86 6.80 -16.80
N SER A 838 15.99 5.81 -16.58
CA SER A 838 15.27 5.16 -17.68
C SER A 838 14.30 6.14 -18.37
N GLU A 839 13.96 5.91 -19.64
CA GLU A 839 13.02 6.77 -20.38
C GLU A 839 11.65 6.87 -19.69
N THR A 840 11.18 5.74 -19.13
CA THR A 840 9.93 5.68 -18.36
C THR A 840 10.01 6.54 -17.10
N ASP A 841 11.13 6.47 -16.37
CA ASP A 841 11.33 7.25 -15.16
C ASP A 841 11.49 8.73 -15.45
N LEU A 842 12.16 9.09 -16.56
CA LEU A 842 12.29 10.46 -17.00
C LEU A 842 10.93 11.07 -17.37
N ALA A 843 10.09 10.32 -18.09
CA ALA A 843 8.71 10.71 -18.35
C ALA A 843 7.92 10.88 -17.04
N ALA A 844 8.09 9.97 -16.08
CA ALA A 844 7.42 10.05 -14.78
C ALA A 844 7.88 11.25 -13.93
N LEU A 845 9.18 11.61 -13.98
CA LEU A 845 9.75 12.77 -13.29
C LEU A 845 9.29 14.11 -13.90
N THR A 846 8.95 14.12 -15.19
CA THR A 846 8.51 15.32 -15.93
C THR A 846 6.99 15.41 -16.08
N ALA A 847 6.24 14.35 -15.76
CA ALA A 847 4.79 14.32 -15.81
C ALA A 847 4.15 15.38 -14.91
N ASP A 848 2.96 15.88 -15.28
CA ASP A 848 2.21 16.86 -14.47
C ASP A 848 1.61 16.27 -13.17
N ASP A 849 1.47 14.94 -13.10
CA ASP A 849 0.99 14.24 -11.91
C ASP A 849 2.03 14.25 -10.78
N ALA A 850 1.82 15.09 -9.77
CA ALA A 850 2.67 15.20 -8.59
C ALA A 850 2.79 13.89 -7.82
N LYS A 851 1.73 13.06 -7.81
CA LYS A 851 1.75 11.78 -7.09
C LYS A 851 2.71 10.81 -7.77
N LEU A 852 2.63 10.71 -9.10
CA LEU A 852 3.55 9.90 -9.90
C LEU A 852 5.00 10.37 -9.73
N ARG A 853 5.25 11.68 -9.85
CA ARG A 853 6.59 12.27 -9.64
C ARG A 853 7.16 11.91 -8.26
N ARG A 854 6.39 12.13 -7.19
CA ARG A 854 6.81 11.85 -5.80
C ARG A 854 7.09 10.38 -5.55
N SER A 855 6.24 9.47 -6.05
CA SER A 855 6.49 8.03 -5.92
C SER A 855 7.74 7.59 -6.68
N THR A 856 8.00 8.17 -7.86
CA THR A 856 9.20 7.91 -8.64
C THR A 856 10.45 8.43 -7.91
N LEU A 857 10.40 9.65 -7.35
CA LEU A 857 11.49 10.19 -6.53
C LEU A 857 11.77 9.35 -5.29
N ASN A 858 10.74 8.88 -4.57
CA ASN A 858 10.91 7.95 -3.45
C ASN A 858 11.69 6.70 -3.88
N ARG A 859 11.26 6.05 -4.97
CA ARG A 859 11.89 4.82 -5.46
C ARG A 859 13.33 5.05 -5.96
N LEU A 860 13.58 6.14 -6.70
CA LEU A 860 14.91 6.44 -7.25
C LEU A 860 15.90 6.80 -6.15
N LEU A 861 15.48 7.59 -5.15
CA LEU A 861 16.36 8.01 -4.05
C LEU A 861 16.55 6.89 -3.03
N PHE A 862 15.49 6.12 -2.74
CA PHE A 862 15.44 5.14 -1.66
C PHE A 862 14.57 3.92 -2.01
N ALA A 863 15.01 3.08 -2.96
CA ALA A 863 14.26 1.90 -3.39
C ALA A 863 13.87 0.95 -2.24
N GLY A 864 14.81 0.61 -1.36
CA GLY A 864 14.57 -0.25 -0.19
C GLY A 864 13.57 0.35 0.80
N PRO A 865 13.82 1.55 1.36
CA PRO A 865 12.87 2.24 2.24
C PRO A 865 11.49 2.45 1.62
N THR A 866 11.41 2.69 0.31
CA THR A 866 10.13 2.82 -0.40
C THR A 866 9.37 1.50 -0.40
N ALA A 867 10.04 0.38 -0.66
CA ALA A 867 9.42 -0.94 -0.58
C ALA A 867 8.94 -1.27 0.86
N ASP A 868 9.74 -0.94 1.88
CA ASP A 868 9.35 -1.11 3.29
C ASP A 868 8.12 -0.27 3.66
N PHE A 869 8.08 0.98 3.18
CA PHE A 869 6.93 1.88 3.33
C PHE A 869 5.68 1.34 2.64
N GLU A 870 5.78 0.90 1.39
CA GLU A 870 4.66 0.35 0.62
C GLU A 870 4.11 -0.92 1.27
N ALA A 871 4.98 -1.84 1.72
CA ALA A 871 4.58 -3.03 2.46
C ALA A 871 3.87 -2.69 3.78
N THR A 872 4.37 -1.67 4.50
CA THR A 872 3.73 -1.16 5.71
C THR A 872 2.35 -0.57 5.42
N ARG A 873 2.23 0.24 4.35
CA ARG A 873 0.99 0.88 3.91
C ARG A 873 -0.04 -0.15 3.45
N GLU A 874 0.40 -1.19 2.77
CA GLU A 874 -0.43 -2.31 2.35
C GLU A 874 -0.97 -3.07 3.57
N LYS A 875 -0.10 -3.40 4.52
CA LYS A 875 -0.46 -4.21 5.69
C LYS A 875 -1.30 -3.46 6.72
N TYR A 876 -0.91 -2.23 7.06
CA TYR A 876 -1.49 -1.48 8.19
C TYR A 876 -2.25 -0.21 7.78
N GLY A 877 -2.24 0.15 6.50
CA GLY A 877 -2.91 1.36 6.01
C GLY A 877 -2.16 2.64 6.40
N LYS A 878 -2.87 3.77 6.36
CA LYS A 878 -2.33 5.09 6.72
C LYS A 878 -2.31 5.23 8.25
N LEU A 879 -1.13 5.38 8.83
CA LEU A 879 -0.94 5.46 10.28
C LEU A 879 -0.69 6.89 10.80
N ASP A 880 -0.54 7.86 9.91
CA ASP A 880 -0.19 9.26 10.20
C ASP A 880 -1.10 9.88 11.27
N GLU A 881 -2.38 9.51 11.28
CA GLU A 881 -3.40 10.06 12.19
C GLU A 881 -3.52 9.31 13.53
N VAL A 882 -2.79 8.21 13.71
CA VAL A 882 -2.74 7.48 14.98
C VAL A 882 -1.92 8.31 15.98
N ASP A 883 -2.45 8.50 17.19
CA ASP A 883 -1.73 9.17 18.28
C ASP A 883 -0.37 8.49 18.52
N THR A 884 0.69 9.28 18.73
CA THR A 884 2.05 8.73 18.86
C THR A 884 2.19 7.78 20.04
N VAL A 885 1.46 8.00 21.13
CA VAL A 885 1.49 7.08 22.26
C VAL A 885 0.85 5.74 21.88
N ASP A 886 -0.26 5.76 21.15
CA ASP A 886 -0.92 4.53 20.66
C ASP A 886 -0.07 3.82 19.59
N TYR A 887 0.59 4.59 18.71
CA TYR A 887 1.49 4.06 17.68
C TYR A 887 2.70 3.32 18.27
N LEU A 888 3.30 3.86 19.33
CA LEU A 888 4.50 3.28 19.95
C LEU A 888 4.18 2.23 21.02
N TYR A 889 3.09 2.39 21.76
CA TYR A 889 2.82 1.61 22.97
C TYR A 889 1.50 0.83 22.95
N GLY A 890 0.69 0.96 21.90
CA GLY A 890 -0.54 0.20 21.71
C GLY A 890 -1.71 0.72 22.57
N LEU A 891 -2.72 -0.14 22.72
CA LEU A 891 -3.99 0.14 23.39
C LEU A 891 -3.88 -0.09 24.91
N GLU A 892 -4.72 0.62 25.65
CA GLU A 892 -4.89 0.47 27.09
C GLU A 892 -6.27 -0.13 27.40
N GLN A 893 -6.32 -1.14 28.25
CA GLN A 893 -7.58 -1.80 28.61
C GLN A 893 -8.50 -0.83 29.37
N GLY A 894 -9.78 -0.81 29.02
CA GLY A 894 -10.78 0.08 29.65
C GLY A 894 -10.72 1.54 29.18
N ARG A 895 -9.85 1.87 28.22
CA ARG A 895 -9.76 3.19 27.59
C ARG A 895 -10.24 3.12 26.14
N GLU A 896 -11.03 4.11 25.73
CA GLU A 896 -11.37 4.31 24.33
C GLU A 896 -10.33 5.21 23.65
N HIS A 897 -9.78 4.72 22.54
CA HIS A 897 -8.79 5.39 21.72
C HIS A 897 -9.47 5.93 20.45
N VAL A 898 -9.17 7.17 20.08
CA VAL A 898 -9.82 7.83 18.93
C VAL A 898 -8.80 8.05 17.82
N VAL A 899 -9.06 7.46 16.66
CA VAL A 899 -8.24 7.67 15.44
C VAL A 899 -9.06 8.45 14.42
N GLN A 900 -8.63 9.65 14.07
CA GLN A 900 -9.30 10.49 13.08
C GLN A 900 -8.76 10.20 11.68
N ILE A 901 -9.46 9.40 10.87
CA ILE A 901 -8.96 9.04 9.53
C ILE A 901 -8.96 10.25 8.59
N THR A 902 -10.02 11.05 8.63
CA THR A 902 -10.18 12.28 7.86
C THR A 902 -11.21 13.17 8.56
N LYS A 903 -11.40 14.39 8.08
CA LYS A 903 -12.39 15.32 8.62
C LYS A 903 -13.78 14.65 8.60
N GLY A 904 -14.40 14.52 9.77
CA GLY A 904 -15.72 13.91 9.94
C GLY A 904 -15.75 12.38 10.09
N ILE A 905 -14.61 11.68 9.97
CA ILE A 905 -14.54 10.22 10.14
C ILE A 905 -13.58 9.87 11.29
N ARG A 906 -14.15 9.33 12.38
CA ARG A 906 -13.42 8.85 13.55
C ARG A 906 -13.61 7.35 13.73
N LEU A 907 -12.55 6.67 14.14
CA LEU A 907 -12.59 5.32 14.67
C LEU A 907 -12.47 5.38 16.17
N TYR A 908 -13.40 4.75 16.87
CA TYR A 908 -13.34 4.50 18.30
C TYR A 908 -12.85 3.09 18.50
N VAL A 909 -11.67 2.95 19.11
CA VAL A 909 -10.97 1.68 19.30
C VAL A 909 -10.87 1.40 20.79
N GLY A 910 -11.37 0.25 21.25
CA GLY A 910 -11.21 -0.21 22.62
C GLY A 910 -10.50 -1.55 22.69
N LEU A 911 -9.86 -1.82 23.83
CA LEU A 911 -9.27 -3.12 24.14
C LEU A 911 -10.08 -3.78 25.27
N GLU A 912 -10.67 -4.93 24.97
CA GLU A 912 -11.49 -5.70 25.93
C GLU A 912 -10.65 -6.76 26.64
N ALA A 913 -9.94 -7.58 25.86
CA ALA A 913 -9.12 -8.68 26.38
C ALA A 913 -8.03 -9.11 25.40
N ILE A 914 -6.98 -9.76 25.92
CA ILE A 914 -5.95 -10.44 25.13
C ILE A 914 -5.91 -11.89 25.58
N GLY A 915 -6.12 -12.82 24.65
CA GLY A 915 -6.08 -14.25 24.92
C GLY A 915 -4.68 -14.79 25.22
N THR A 916 -4.65 -16.02 25.73
CA THR A 916 -3.43 -16.83 25.80
C THR A 916 -2.94 -17.19 24.39
N PRO A 917 -1.64 -17.39 24.19
CA PRO A 917 -1.11 -17.80 22.90
C PRO A 917 -1.54 -19.23 22.57
N ASP A 918 -1.84 -19.50 21.30
CA ASP A 918 -2.06 -20.84 20.78
C ASP A 918 -0.73 -21.59 20.54
N ALA A 919 -0.81 -22.83 20.05
CA ALA A 919 0.37 -23.66 19.76
C ALA A 919 1.29 -23.07 18.67
N LYS A 920 0.77 -22.20 17.81
CA LYS A 920 1.53 -21.47 16.79
C LYS A 920 2.05 -20.12 17.32
N GLY A 921 1.77 -19.79 18.58
CA GLY A 921 2.17 -18.56 19.25
C GLY A 921 1.36 -17.34 18.81
N PHE A 922 0.13 -17.51 18.33
CA PHE A 922 -0.82 -16.43 18.07
C PHE A 922 -1.71 -16.16 19.27
N ARG A 923 -1.98 -14.90 19.57
CA ARG A 923 -2.97 -14.44 20.56
C ARG A 923 -4.16 -13.83 19.86
N THR A 924 -5.36 -14.14 20.33
CA THR A 924 -6.57 -13.43 19.92
C THR A 924 -6.75 -12.19 20.80
N VAL A 925 -6.63 -11.01 20.20
CA VAL A 925 -6.95 -9.72 20.80
C VAL A 925 -8.42 -9.42 20.55
N MET A 926 -9.20 -9.30 21.62
CA MET A 926 -10.59 -8.85 21.58
C MET A 926 -10.60 -7.34 21.69
N ALA A 927 -10.88 -6.66 20.59
CA ALA A 927 -10.97 -5.22 20.54
C ALA A 927 -12.38 -4.77 20.16
N THR A 928 -12.73 -3.52 20.42
CA THR A 928 -13.92 -2.88 19.88
C THR A 928 -13.53 -1.88 18.80
N LEU A 929 -14.32 -1.81 17.73
CA LEU A 929 -14.20 -0.81 16.67
C LEU A 929 -15.58 -0.20 16.42
N ASN A 930 -15.75 1.08 16.74
CA ASN A 930 -17.03 1.81 16.70
C ASN A 930 -18.15 1.06 17.43
N GLY A 931 -17.86 0.59 18.65
CA GLY A 931 -18.79 -0.14 19.50
C GLY A 931 -19.01 -1.61 19.11
N GLN A 932 -18.31 -2.14 18.11
CA GLN A 932 -18.45 -3.53 17.70
C GLN A 932 -17.22 -4.37 18.05
N LEU A 933 -17.44 -5.53 18.66
CA LEU A 933 -16.36 -6.49 18.95
C LEU A 933 -15.69 -7.00 17.67
N ARG A 934 -14.37 -7.11 17.72
CA ARG A 934 -13.46 -7.53 16.66
C ARG A 934 -12.36 -8.42 17.23
N PRO A 935 -12.41 -9.73 17.00
CA PRO A 935 -11.28 -10.61 17.29
C PRO A 935 -10.18 -10.41 16.23
N ILE A 936 -8.95 -10.12 16.66
CA ILE A 936 -7.77 -10.06 15.78
C ILE A 936 -6.71 -11.02 16.29
N ASN A 937 -6.20 -11.88 15.40
CA ASN A 937 -5.09 -12.78 15.74
C ASN A 937 -3.75 -12.09 15.47
N ILE A 938 -2.93 -12.01 16.51
CA ILE A 938 -1.61 -11.37 16.49
C ILE A 938 -0.55 -12.39 16.88
N ARG A 939 0.51 -12.51 16.08
CA ARG A 939 1.66 -13.34 16.43
C ARG A 939 2.43 -12.71 17.60
N ASP A 940 2.57 -13.45 18.69
CA ASP A 940 3.42 -13.08 19.82
C ASP A 940 4.87 -13.45 19.51
N LYS A 941 5.67 -12.44 19.13
CA LYS A 941 7.06 -12.61 18.66
C LYS A 941 8.00 -13.10 19.77
N LYS A 942 7.57 -13.09 21.04
CA LYS A 942 8.36 -13.59 22.17
C LYS A 942 8.30 -15.13 22.27
N ILE A 943 7.36 -15.77 21.57
CA ILE A 943 7.15 -17.22 21.59
C ILE A 943 7.77 -17.83 20.34
N VAL A 944 8.83 -18.61 20.50
CA VAL A 944 9.43 -19.42 19.43
C VAL A 944 8.51 -20.60 19.15
N SER A 945 7.93 -20.66 17.95
CA SER A 945 7.08 -21.79 17.54
C SER A 945 7.95 -22.87 16.89
N ASN A 946 8.03 -24.05 17.51
CA ASN A 946 8.69 -25.24 16.94
C ASN A 946 7.79 -26.04 15.99
N ALA A 947 6.59 -25.56 15.69
CA ALA A 947 5.74 -26.16 14.66
C ALA A 947 6.40 -25.95 13.29
N PRO A 948 6.73 -27.01 12.52
CA PRO A 948 7.32 -26.86 11.21
C PRO A 948 6.35 -26.08 10.32
N GLN A 949 6.71 -24.84 10.00
CA GLN A 949 6.01 -24.04 9.01
C GLN A 949 6.50 -24.53 7.65
N ALA A 950 5.58 -24.87 6.74
CA ALA A 950 5.95 -25.20 5.37
C ALA A 950 6.70 -24.01 4.76
N GLU A 951 7.83 -24.29 4.11
CA GLU A 951 8.62 -23.27 3.42
C GLU A 951 7.75 -22.57 2.38
N LYS A 952 7.84 -21.25 2.22
CA LYS A 952 7.06 -20.51 1.21
C LYS A 952 7.89 -20.33 -0.06
N ALA A 953 7.23 -20.42 -1.21
CA ALA A 953 7.87 -20.14 -2.50
C ALA A 953 8.18 -18.64 -2.63
N ASP A 954 9.29 -18.32 -3.31
CA ASP A 954 9.60 -16.94 -3.69
C ASP A 954 8.97 -16.70 -5.06
N LEU A 955 7.91 -15.88 -5.09
CA LEU A 955 7.17 -15.60 -6.31
C LEU A 955 7.99 -14.84 -7.37
N LYS A 956 9.12 -14.25 -6.99
CA LYS A 956 10.04 -13.60 -7.94
C LYS A 956 11.00 -14.60 -8.59
N ASN A 957 11.14 -15.81 -8.03
CA ASN A 957 12.00 -16.84 -8.57
C ASN A 957 11.17 -17.84 -9.40
N LEU A 958 11.33 -17.80 -10.71
CA LEU A 958 10.62 -18.69 -11.65
C LEU A 958 10.95 -20.18 -11.45
N GLY A 959 12.05 -20.50 -10.76
CA GLY A 959 12.41 -21.86 -10.37
C GLY A 959 11.68 -22.37 -9.12
N HIS A 960 11.00 -21.52 -8.35
CA HIS A 960 10.22 -21.96 -7.19
C HIS A 960 8.80 -22.33 -7.62
N VAL A 961 8.45 -23.61 -7.51
CA VAL A 961 7.08 -24.07 -7.79
C VAL A 961 6.28 -24.00 -6.50
N ALA A 962 5.27 -23.13 -6.48
CA ALA A 962 4.40 -22.90 -5.33
C ALA A 962 3.12 -23.76 -5.38
N ALA A 963 2.58 -24.09 -4.22
CA ALA A 963 1.23 -24.60 -4.07
C ALA A 963 0.25 -23.50 -4.49
N PRO A 964 -0.56 -23.71 -5.54
CA PRO A 964 -1.45 -22.67 -6.02
C PRO A 964 -2.60 -22.39 -5.04
N PHE A 965 -2.86 -23.32 -4.11
CA PHE A 965 -3.91 -23.25 -3.09
C PHE A 965 -3.73 -24.24 -1.97
N GLN A 966 -4.55 -24.09 -0.92
CA GLN A 966 -4.65 -25.09 0.13
C GLN A 966 -5.27 -26.39 -0.40
N GLY A 967 -4.64 -27.51 -0.12
CA GLY A 967 -5.09 -28.82 -0.58
C GLY A 967 -4.11 -29.93 -0.18
N VAL A 968 -4.35 -31.13 -0.68
CA VAL A 968 -3.40 -32.24 -0.55
C VAL A 968 -2.63 -32.35 -1.85
N VAL A 969 -1.33 -32.08 -1.82
CA VAL A 969 -0.46 -32.20 -2.98
C VAL A 969 0.19 -33.57 -2.99
N THR A 970 0.21 -34.22 -4.16
CA THR A 970 1.01 -35.41 -4.43
C THR A 970 2.03 -35.10 -5.51
N MET A 971 3.31 -35.32 -5.22
CA MET A 971 4.41 -35.04 -6.14
C MET A 971 4.43 -36.07 -7.29
N ALA A 972 4.56 -35.57 -8.51
CA ALA A 972 4.63 -36.38 -9.74
C ALA A 972 6.07 -36.50 -10.28
N THR A 973 7.06 -35.90 -9.60
CA THR A 973 8.48 -35.91 -9.98
C THR A 973 9.39 -36.25 -8.79
N VAL A 974 10.69 -36.37 -9.04
CA VAL A 974 11.74 -36.66 -8.06
C VAL A 974 12.90 -35.69 -8.20
N GLU A 975 13.70 -35.51 -7.15
CA GLU A 975 14.95 -34.74 -7.21
C GLU A 975 15.91 -35.34 -8.26
N GLY A 976 16.58 -34.48 -9.02
CA GLY A 976 17.46 -34.83 -10.13
C GLY A 976 16.75 -35.06 -11.48
N ALA A 977 15.41 -35.00 -11.53
CA ALA A 977 14.69 -35.12 -12.79
C ALA A 977 14.78 -33.84 -13.64
N HIS A 978 14.99 -33.99 -14.94
CA HIS A 978 14.89 -32.89 -15.90
C HIS A 978 13.41 -32.62 -16.23
N ILE A 979 13.02 -31.35 -16.24
CA ILE A 979 11.64 -30.88 -16.42
C ILE A 979 11.59 -29.83 -17.52
N GLU A 980 10.62 -29.95 -18.42
CA GLU A 980 10.32 -28.95 -19.46
C GLU A 980 9.24 -27.95 -19.00
N VAL A 981 9.19 -26.77 -19.64
CA VAL A 981 8.14 -25.78 -19.39
C VAL A 981 6.78 -26.39 -19.69
N GLY A 982 5.84 -26.28 -18.74
CA GLY A 982 4.49 -26.82 -18.86
C GLY A 982 4.35 -28.30 -18.46
N GLN A 983 5.45 -29.00 -18.16
CA GLN A 983 5.40 -30.39 -17.70
C GLN A 983 4.79 -30.47 -16.29
N ALA A 984 3.95 -31.48 -16.06
CA ALA A 984 3.33 -31.77 -14.78
C ALA A 984 4.38 -32.19 -13.73
N VAL A 985 4.39 -31.52 -12.58
CA VAL A 985 5.34 -31.79 -11.48
C VAL A 985 4.67 -32.25 -10.20
N ALA A 986 3.39 -31.94 -10.02
CA ALA A 986 2.56 -32.44 -8.91
C ALA A 986 1.09 -32.41 -9.29
N THR A 987 0.25 -33.13 -8.55
CA THR A 987 -1.21 -32.98 -8.56
C THR A 987 -1.66 -32.47 -7.21
N ILE A 988 -2.66 -31.58 -7.20
CA ILE A 988 -3.28 -31.09 -5.98
C ILE A 988 -4.75 -31.47 -5.98
N GLU A 989 -5.17 -32.10 -4.89
CA GLU A 989 -6.56 -32.43 -4.63
C GLU A 989 -7.13 -31.41 -3.64
N ALA A 990 -8.15 -30.68 -4.08
CA ALA A 990 -8.95 -29.82 -3.22
C ALA A 990 -10.38 -29.76 -3.77
N MET A 991 -11.38 -29.69 -2.89
CA MET A 991 -12.79 -29.51 -3.30
C MET A 991 -13.35 -30.61 -4.23
N LYS A 992 -12.90 -31.88 -4.11
CA LYS A 992 -13.25 -33.00 -5.03
C LYS A 992 -12.82 -32.75 -6.50
N MET A 993 -11.91 -31.80 -6.69
CA MET A 993 -11.28 -31.50 -7.96
C MET A 993 -9.80 -31.82 -7.86
N GLU A 994 -9.29 -32.50 -8.88
CA GLU A 994 -7.86 -32.68 -9.09
C GLU A 994 -7.37 -31.63 -10.09
N ALA A 995 -6.29 -30.93 -9.73
CA ALA A 995 -5.62 -30.01 -10.64
C ALA A 995 -4.14 -30.39 -10.77
N THR A 996 -3.63 -30.29 -11.99
CA THR A 996 -2.22 -30.52 -12.28
C THR A 996 -1.42 -29.24 -12.03
N ILE A 997 -0.34 -29.35 -11.28
CA ILE A 997 0.65 -28.30 -11.08
C ILE A 997 1.77 -28.52 -12.10
N THR A 998 2.06 -27.50 -12.90
CA THR A 998 3.05 -27.55 -13.98
C THR A 998 4.23 -26.62 -13.70
N ALA A 999 5.38 -26.92 -14.31
CA ALA A 999 6.58 -26.09 -14.21
C ALA A 999 6.52 -24.85 -15.11
N SER A 1000 6.92 -23.69 -14.59
CA SER A 1000 7.04 -22.42 -15.31
C SER A 1000 8.39 -22.20 -16.00
N THR A 1001 9.40 -23.00 -15.66
CA THR A 1001 10.75 -22.97 -16.25
C THR A 1001 11.21 -24.39 -16.56
N ALA A 1002 12.07 -24.53 -17.57
CA ALA A 1002 12.81 -25.77 -17.80
C ALA A 1002 14.05 -25.83 -16.89
N GLY A 1003 14.52 -27.05 -16.59
CA GLY A 1003 15.73 -27.28 -15.81
C GLY A 1003 15.67 -28.56 -14.98
N VAL A 1004 16.53 -28.67 -13.98
CA VAL A 1004 16.64 -29.87 -13.12
C VAL A 1004 15.98 -29.63 -11.76
N VAL A 1005 15.15 -30.56 -11.30
CA VAL A 1005 14.55 -30.49 -9.95
C VAL A 1005 15.66 -30.66 -8.92
N ARG A 1006 16.03 -29.58 -8.24
CA ARG A 1006 17.12 -29.59 -7.27
C ARG A 1006 16.67 -30.04 -5.90
N ARG A 1007 15.43 -29.73 -5.52
CA ARG A 1007 14.87 -30.01 -4.20
C ARG A 1007 13.37 -30.17 -4.25
N ILE A 1008 12.82 -31.15 -3.53
CA ILE A 1008 11.39 -31.26 -3.23
C ILE A 1008 11.17 -30.86 -1.77
N ALA A 1009 10.34 -29.86 -1.54
CA ALA A 1009 10.17 -29.21 -0.23
C ALA A 1009 9.06 -29.83 0.63
N ILE A 1010 8.25 -30.74 0.07
CA ILE A 1010 7.17 -31.46 0.77
C ILE A 1010 7.37 -32.98 0.71
N SER A 1011 6.71 -33.73 1.60
CA SER A 1011 6.64 -35.18 1.46
C SER A 1011 5.87 -35.60 0.20
N LYS A 1012 6.07 -36.84 -0.27
CA LYS A 1012 5.45 -37.40 -1.49
C LYS A 1012 3.96 -37.06 -1.62
N THR A 1013 3.23 -37.10 -0.51
CA THR A 1013 1.88 -36.54 -0.37
C THR A 1013 1.83 -35.72 0.92
N GLN A 1014 1.34 -34.48 0.86
CA GLN A 1014 1.26 -33.59 2.04
C GLN A 1014 0.11 -32.59 1.90
N SER A 1015 -0.52 -32.22 3.02
CA SER A 1015 -1.38 -31.03 3.06
C SER A 1015 -0.53 -29.77 3.06
N VAL A 1016 -0.84 -28.85 2.16
CA VAL A 1016 -0.15 -27.58 1.98
C VAL A 1016 -1.13 -26.43 2.03
N ASP A 1017 -0.66 -25.25 2.40
CA ASP A 1017 -1.36 -23.98 2.26
C ASP A 1017 -0.98 -23.30 0.94
N ALA A 1018 -1.79 -22.33 0.50
CA ALA A 1018 -1.46 -21.53 -0.67
C ALA A 1018 -0.08 -20.84 -0.50
N GLY A 1019 0.75 -20.91 -1.54
CA GLY A 1019 2.09 -20.32 -1.58
C GLY A 1019 3.18 -21.15 -0.90
N ASP A 1020 2.87 -22.32 -0.33
CA ASP A 1020 3.91 -23.25 0.14
C ASP A 1020 4.79 -23.69 -1.03
N LEU A 1021 6.09 -23.79 -0.79
CA LEU A 1021 7.05 -24.29 -1.76
C LEU A 1021 6.86 -25.80 -1.91
N LEU A 1022 6.70 -26.25 -3.16
CA LEU A 1022 6.58 -27.67 -3.48
C LEU A 1022 7.90 -28.24 -3.95
N LEU A 1023 8.56 -27.56 -4.89
CA LEU A 1023 9.89 -27.95 -5.39
C LEU A 1023 10.66 -26.73 -5.94
N VAL A 1024 11.97 -26.91 -6.11
CA VAL A 1024 12.89 -25.95 -6.73
C VAL A 1024 13.45 -26.54 -8.02
N ILE A 1025 13.33 -25.80 -9.12
CA ILE A 1025 13.94 -26.07 -10.42
C ILE A 1025 15.13 -25.14 -10.58
N GLU A 1026 16.30 -25.72 -10.84
CA GLU A 1026 17.50 -25.00 -11.25
C GLU A 1026 17.51 -24.93 -12.77
N ALA A 1027 17.41 -23.72 -13.32
CA ALA A 1027 17.42 -23.50 -14.77
C ALA A 1027 18.81 -23.84 -15.35
N GLU A 1028 18.83 -24.43 -16.54
CA GLU A 1028 20.06 -24.66 -17.31
C GLU A 1028 20.56 -23.38 -18.01
#